data_AF-A0A8C4TYL9-F1
#
_entry.id   AF-A0A8C4TYL9-F1
#
_cell.length_a   1.000
_cell.length_b   1.000
_cell.length_c   1.000
_cell.angle_alpha   90.00
_cell.angle_beta   90.00
_cell.angle_gamma   90.00
#
_symmetry.space_group_name_H-M   'P 1'
#
loop_
_entity.id
_entity.type
_entity.pdbx_description
1 polymer ?
#
loop_
_entity_poly.entity_id
_entity_poly.type
_entity_poly.pdbx_seq_one_letter_code
_entity_poly.pdbx_strand_id
1 'polypeptide(L)'
;SFLGNQNVLASCILSTVMENSASSSICSSSPSSVFCSKYEMHTDSEKKTKMENVLEEYSQKGRDVPKRLNEATELHEQQKISLRLIIADLQTKLMEVQLERDALQDARQKESQSQDNVKIELKSTIQELEAANQLQEEMLREADSQTEHLKKMVHSHEEVLLELRDILTDYEGSTGMKHYEHENVTSLHIHNLSTAFADILQDLDSEVSYLKEKVVLVEEELESLKKDSQTQKQLLLQQHQNRYLECEQEVAALTDKTHGVRSYADSIQSQMEIFLIAAPETFLREQTRKQNSVHAHQVSHLESTVSQLYSELQEAKRIYEVKIEDLAKQLHLARSEIAEAQTERDQCSQESGNLNDRLHRLLTELHKKEIELNLEKEQNKRFWDRNTENSIAIDRLRRRLDSKTMQLQRMENTVKEMRTECHRQMECQMAAIKEKNESIGRISSLTTQLESTKETLCKVKEDLTAKQTDLETAEKTVSNLTACLQEKESALEVTSKEIKKLHSQLGSRMQELQLLKNEEDHLHNVQSECEVLKLQVLEKERIIEVFQKQIDNVTQIVGQHSQTAGAMEVEKSQLIEEINDWKVKAEKLKIAEDEKEARIHEMEARLSELELEKVKLVNTCTERLHELNDMKLEKDQLINELHTCQSELAGLAEGFEDLKEYYQDKMEAMESTANRLKMQLKSAQAELEQTRTALRTMEESHGNAMKAAVGMQKQITAKRGQIDALQSKIKFLEEAMTNSAKEKHYLRQKNSKLSQELSYITAENTKIAGELEILRSQDKRLNEKISKMETALDKVSMQFAECRCIIQCQEQEAMRFRLQHTSDVKVSTLLRSMGIKLDAFSLCPNFRENFYCPRDLVQTLSLLMSLIKNIIYLCLIYNCKLLRLQ
;
A
#
# COMPACT_ATOMS: atom_id res chain seq x y z
N SER A 1 -12.98 -38.64 1.36
CA SER A 1 -13.47 -39.92 1.92
C SER A 1 -12.61 -40.27 3.12
N PHE A 2 -13.21 -40.75 4.23
CA PHE A 2 -12.59 -40.93 5.56
C PHE A 2 -12.05 -39.62 6.19
N LEU A 3 -12.36 -39.17 7.42
CA LEU A 3 -12.70 -39.77 8.74
C LEU A 3 -11.53 -40.39 9.52
N GLY A 4 -11.25 -39.77 10.68
CA GLY A 4 -10.41 -40.29 11.76
C GLY A 4 -9.12 -39.48 12.00
N ASN A 5 -8.69 -39.21 13.25
CA ASN A 5 -9.41 -39.36 14.52
C ASN A 5 -8.75 -38.57 15.68
N GLN A 6 -9.50 -38.41 16.78
CA GLN A 6 -9.02 -38.29 18.18
C GLN A 6 -7.99 -37.22 18.59
N ASN A 7 -8.46 -36.29 19.43
CA ASN A 7 -7.68 -35.76 20.56
C ASN A 7 -7.26 -36.89 21.51
N VAL A 8 -6.04 -36.85 22.07
CA VAL A 8 -5.69 -37.14 23.49
C VAL A 8 -4.18 -37.05 23.73
N LEU A 9 -3.80 -36.49 24.90
CA LEU A 9 -2.55 -36.58 25.70
C LEU A 9 -2.28 -35.17 26.30
N ALA A 10 -2.56 -34.81 27.55
CA ALA A 10 -2.58 -35.49 28.86
C ALA A 10 -1.19 -35.78 29.47
N SER A 11 -0.85 -35.09 30.58
CA SER A 11 -0.50 -35.74 31.86
C SER A 11 -0.37 -34.75 33.05
N CYS A 12 -0.45 -35.32 34.26
CA CYS A 12 -0.56 -34.73 35.59
C CYS A 12 0.61 -33.87 36.09
N ILE A 13 0.31 -33.03 37.10
CA ILE A 13 1.17 -32.81 38.29
C ILE A 13 0.34 -33.16 39.54
N LEU A 14 1.00 -33.60 40.63
CA LEU A 14 0.40 -34.30 41.76
C LEU A 14 0.75 -33.64 43.12
N SER A 15 -0.14 -33.82 44.10
CA SER A 15 0.09 -33.73 45.56
C SER A 15 0.40 -32.38 46.23
N THR A 16 -0.26 -32.14 47.38
CA THR A 16 0.32 -31.95 48.74
C THR A 16 -0.66 -31.08 49.57
N VAL A 17 -1.64 -31.63 50.32
CA VAL A 17 -1.57 -32.38 51.61
C VAL A 17 -1.65 -31.45 52.85
N MET A 18 -2.23 -31.98 53.94
CA MET A 18 -2.49 -31.39 55.27
C MET A 18 -3.84 -30.63 55.41
N GLU A 19 -4.61 -30.79 56.51
CA GLU A 19 -4.48 -31.69 57.68
C GLU A 19 -5.83 -31.90 58.41
N ASN A 20 -5.91 -32.95 59.24
CA ASN A 20 -6.65 -33.17 60.51
C ASN A 20 -7.96 -32.38 60.82
N SER A 21 -9.00 -32.94 61.45
CA SER A 21 -9.04 -34.01 62.46
C SER A 21 -10.41 -34.71 62.50
N ALA A 22 -10.51 -35.88 63.15
CA ALA A 22 -11.78 -36.51 63.47
C ALA A 22 -12.32 -36.08 64.85
N SER A 23 -13.65 -36.09 65.02
CA SER A 23 -14.33 -36.20 66.32
C SER A 23 -15.51 -37.16 66.16
N SER A 24 -15.34 -38.44 66.50
CA SER A 24 -15.51 -38.96 67.86
C SER A 24 -16.99 -39.10 68.25
N SER A 25 -17.53 -40.28 68.01
CA SER A 25 -18.78 -40.73 68.63
C SER A 25 -18.50 -41.25 70.04
N ILE A 26 -19.01 -40.58 71.08
CA ILE A 26 -19.13 -41.15 72.43
C ILE A 26 -20.59 -41.06 72.86
N CYS A 27 -21.25 -42.22 72.88
CA CYS A 27 -22.54 -42.40 73.54
C CYS A 27 -22.34 -43.28 74.77
N SER A 28 -22.34 -42.65 75.95
CA SER A 28 -22.29 -43.30 77.26
C SER A 28 -22.55 -42.24 78.33
N SER A 29 -23.19 -42.49 79.47
CA SER A 29 -24.08 -43.58 79.89
C SER A 29 -24.57 -43.22 81.30
N SER A 30 -25.87 -43.33 81.57
CA SER A 30 -26.39 -43.41 82.96
C SER A 30 -26.67 -44.89 83.30
N PRO A 31 -26.77 -45.33 84.59
CA PRO A 31 -26.81 -44.54 85.83
C PRO A 31 -25.96 -45.09 87.03
N SER A 32 -26.03 -44.36 88.16
CA SER A 32 -26.04 -44.84 89.58
C SER A 32 -24.89 -45.66 90.22
N SER A 33 -24.37 -45.16 91.36
CA SER A 33 -23.89 -45.92 92.55
C SER A 33 -23.65 -44.92 93.71
N VAL A 34 -24.47 -44.81 94.76
CA VAL A 34 -24.61 -45.68 95.97
C VAL A 34 -23.44 -45.57 96.96
N PHE A 35 -23.63 -44.80 98.05
CA PHE A 35 -23.59 -45.34 99.43
C PHE A 35 -24.07 -44.32 100.50
N CYS A 36 -25.20 -44.62 101.14
CA CYS A 36 -25.37 -44.40 102.59
C CYS A 36 -26.51 -45.31 103.08
N SER A 37 -26.28 -46.03 104.17
CA SER A 37 -27.19 -47.04 104.74
C SER A 37 -26.86 -47.21 106.23
N LYS A 38 -27.80 -47.76 107.02
CA LYS A 38 -27.93 -47.73 108.51
C LYS A 38 -28.75 -46.53 109.03
N TYR A 39 -29.54 -46.64 110.11
CA TYR A 39 -29.85 -47.82 110.96
C TYR A 39 -31.25 -47.74 111.62
N GLU A 40 -31.76 -48.92 112.01
CA GLU A 40 -32.62 -49.25 113.17
C GLU A 40 -33.38 -48.15 113.94
N MET A 41 -34.70 -48.32 114.12
CA MET A 41 -35.24 -48.95 115.36
C MET A 41 -36.78 -49.19 115.35
N HIS A 42 -37.21 -50.02 116.31
CA HIS A 42 -38.59 -50.16 116.84
C HIS A 42 -39.13 -48.81 117.43
N THR A 43 -40.42 -48.55 117.67
CA THR A 43 -41.70 -49.30 117.58
C THR A 43 -42.88 -48.31 117.49
N ASP A 44 -44.06 -48.80 117.12
CA ASP A 44 -45.41 -48.28 117.44
C ASP A 44 -45.62 -46.78 117.75
N SER A 45 -45.96 -46.00 116.73
CA SER A 45 -47.16 -45.14 116.80
C SER A 45 -47.71 -44.82 115.41
N GLU A 46 -49.02 -44.65 115.30
CA GLU A 46 -49.73 -44.81 114.03
C GLU A 46 -49.89 -43.54 113.18
N LYS A 47 -49.86 -43.74 111.85
CA LYS A 47 -50.74 -43.08 110.85
C LYS A 47 -50.70 -41.55 110.64
N LYS A 48 -49.74 -40.76 111.15
CA LYS A 48 -49.68 -39.30 110.85
C LYS A 48 -48.65 -38.83 109.82
N THR A 49 -47.38 -39.24 109.89
CA THR A 49 -46.29 -38.61 109.10
C THR A 49 -45.96 -39.27 107.75
N LYS A 50 -46.33 -40.53 107.50
CA LYS A 50 -46.00 -41.23 106.24
C LYS A 50 -46.71 -40.67 105.01
N MET A 51 -47.88 -40.07 105.19
CA MET A 51 -48.63 -39.41 104.12
C MET A 51 -47.98 -38.07 103.75
N GLU A 52 -47.45 -37.34 104.73
CA GLU A 52 -46.81 -36.03 104.57
C GLU A 52 -45.54 -36.11 103.72
N ASN A 53 -44.61 -37.04 104.03
CA ASN A 53 -43.39 -37.21 103.23
C ASN A 53 -43.66 -37.68 101.80
N VAL A 54 -44.65 -38.54 101.58
CA VAL A 54 -45.01 -39.00 100.21
C VAL A 54 -45.69 -37.86 99.44
N LEU A 55 -46.56 -37.07 100.06
CA LEU A 55 -47.07 -35.86 99.42
C LEU A 55 -45.94 -34.88 99.10
N GLU A 56 -44.98 -34.64 100.00
CA GLU A 56 -43.91 -33.68 99.75
C GLU A 56 -42.93 -34.17 98.67
N GLU A 57 -42.62 -35.48 98.58
CA GLU A 57 -41.79 -36.02 97.50
C GLU A 57 -42.53 -35.95 96.14
N TYR A 58 -43.81 -36.32 96.08
CA TYR A 58 -44.61 -36.16 94.86
C TYR A 58 -44.83 -34.67 94.50
N SER A 59 -44.94 -33.79 95.49
CA SER A 59 -45.06 -32.33 95.30
C SER A 59 -43.74 -31.76 94.76
N GLN A 60 -42.59 -32.11 95.34
CA GLN A 60 -41.28 -31.70 94.84
C GLN A 60 -41.01 -32.25 93.44
N LYS A 61 -41.37 -33.50 93.16
CA LYS A 61 -41.24 -34.09 91.81
C LYS A 61 -42.21 -33.45 90.82
N GLY A 62 -43.39 -33.05 91.27
CA GLY A 62 -44.36 -32.23 90.53
C GLY A 62 -43.92 -30.77 90.33
N ARG A 63 -42.99 -30.25 91.14
CA ARG A 63 -42.33 -28.94 90.95
C ARG A 63 -41.12 -29.05 90.01
N ASP A 64 -40.36 -30.14 90.07
CA ASP A 64 -39.16 -30.37 89.24
C ASP A 64 -39.48 -30.81 87.80
N VAL A 65 -40.55 -31.58 87.55
CA VAL A 65 -40.91 -32.03 86.19
C VAL A 65 -41.26 -30.85 85.25
N PRO A 66 -42.10 -29.87 85.63
CA PRO A 66 -42.32 -28.66 84.83
C PRO A 66 -41.03 -27.86 84.60
N LYS A 67 -40.14 -27.80 85.61
CA LYS A 67 -38.86 -27.09 85.48
C LYS A 67 -37.95 -27.74 84.43
N ARG A 68 -37.77 -29.07 84.47
CA ARG A 68 -37.00 -29.81 83.46
C ARG A 68 -37.63 -29.77 82.08
N LEU A 69 -38.96 -29.76 82.00
CA LEU A 69 -39.68 -29.63 80.73
C LEU A 69 -39.46 -28.23 80.12
N ASN A 70 -39.49 -27.17 80.93
CA ASN A 70 -39.17 -25.81 80.50
C ASN A 70 -37.70 -25.69 80.08
N GLU A 71 -36.75 -26.20 80.87
CA GLU A 71 -35.32 -26.22 80.53
C GLU A 71 -35.05 -26.94 79.21
N ALA A 72 -35.69 -28.09 78.97
CA ALA A 72 -35.60 -28.82 77.69
C ALA A 72 -36.26 -28.07 76.52
N THR A 73 -37.38 -27.38 76.76
CA THR A 73 -38.08 -26.57 75.75
C THR A 73 -37.28 -25.33 75.37
N GLU A 74 -36.66 -24.66 76.35
CA GLU A 74 -35.78 -23.52 76.14
C GLU A 74 -34.53 -23.92 75.35
N LEU A 75 -33.89 -25.04 75.71
CA LEU A 75 -32.74 -25.57 74.98
C LEU A 75 -33.12 -25.97 73.54
N HIS A 76 -34.33 -26.54 73.32
CA HIS A 76 -34.83 -26.82 71.97
C HIS A 76 -35.05 -25.53 71.16
N GLU A 77 -35.66 -24.48 71.72
CA GLU A 77 -35.83 -23.20 71.04
C GLU A 77 -34.48 -22.52 70.76
N GLN A 78 -33.51 -22.58 71.68
CA GLN A 78 -32.15 -22.08 71.45
C GLN A 78 -31.45 -22.83 70.29
N GLN A 79 -31.54 -24.16 70.22
CA GLN A 79 -31.04 -24.95 69.09
C GLN A 79 -31.75 -24.59 67.77
N LYS A 80 -33.07 -24.40 67.81
CA LYS A 80 -33.91 -24.02 66.66
C LYS A 80 -33.62 -22.60 66.17
N ILE A 81 -33.27 -21.66 67.06
CA ILE A 81 -32.75 -20.33 66.71
C ILE A 81 -31.37 -20.45 66.07
N SER A 82 -30.46 -21.23 66.66
CA SER A 82 -29.12 -21.47 66.11
C SER A 82 -29.16 -22.07 64.70
N LEU A 83 -29.97 -23.11 64.48
CA LEU A 83 -30.17 -23.72 63.16
C LEU A 83 -30.77 -22.73 62.14
N ARG A 84 -31.69 -21.85 62.55
CA ARG A 84 -32.23 -20.79 61.67
C ARG A 84 -31.16 -19.77 61.26
N LEU A 85 -30.28 -19.38 62.18
CA LEU A 85 -29.15 -18.49 61.89
C LEU A 85 -28.16 -19.14 60.92
N ILE A 86 -27.82 -20.42 61.13
CA ILE A 86 -26.95 -21.19 60.21
C ILE A 86 -27.60 -21.32 58.82
N ILE A 87 -28.90 -21.59 58.74
CA ILE A 87 -29.61 -21.65 57.45
C ILE A 87 -29.60 -20.29 56.73
N ALA A 88 -29.78 -19.18 57.45
CA ALA A 88 -29.72 -17.83 56.86
C ALA A 88 -28.31 -17.46 56.37
N ASP A 89 -27.26 -17.82 57.13
CA ASP A 89 -25.86 -17.66 56.72
C ASP A 89 -25.53 -18.47 55.45
N LEU A 90 -25.95 -19.74 55.40
CA LEU A 90 -25.76 -20.60 54.23
C LEU A 90 -26.58 -20.13 53.01
N GLN A 91 -27.79 -19.59 53.21
CA GLN A 91 -28.58 -18.98 52.14
C GLN A 91 -27.93 -17.71 51.59
N THR A 92 -27.34 -16.88 52.47
CA THR A 92 -26.60 -15.68 52.08
C THR A 92 -25.37 -16.04 51.25
N LYS A 93 -24.55 -16.98 51.73
CA LYS A 93 -23.36 -17.48 51.01
C LYS A 93 -23.69 -18.15 49.69
N LEU A 94 -24.82 -18.86 49.60
CA LEU A 94 -25.29 -19.44 48.34
C LEU A 94 -25.66 -18.35 47.33
N MET A 95 -26.28 -17.25 47.77
CA MET A 95 -26.60 -16.10 46.92
C MET A 95 -25.34 -15.35 46.49
N GLU A 96 -24.38 -15.15 47.39
CA GLU A 96 -23.07 -14.53 47.09
C GLU A 96 -22.32 -15.33 46.01
N VAL A 97 -22.17 -16.66 46.20
CA VAL A 97 -21.49 -17.54 45.22
C VAL A 97 -22.24 -17.60 43.87
N GLN A 98 -23.57 -17.45 43.85
CA GLN A 98 -24.33 -17.34 42.60
C GLN A 98 -24.04 -16.01 41.87
N LEU A 99 -24.00 -14.89 42.60
CA LEU A 99 -23.65 -13.58 42.04
C LEU A 99 -22.20 -13.54 41.54
N GLU A 100 -21.25 -14.13 42.26
CA GLU A 100 -19.86 -14.27 41.84
C GLU A 100 -19.72 -15.12 40.58
N ARG A 101 -20.41 -16.28 40.52
CA ARG A 101 -20.44 -17.14 39.33
C ARG A 101 -20.96 -16.39 38.11
N ASP A 102 -22.05 -15.65 38.27
CA ASP A 102 -22.71 -14.96 37.16
C ASP A 102 -21.87 -13.77 36.68
N ALA A 103 -21.25 -13.02 37.60
CA ALA A 103 -20.26 -11.99 37.27
C ALA A 103 -19.03 -12.56 36.56
N LEU A 104 -18.55 -13.75 36.95
CA LEU A 104 -17.43 -14.46 36.32
C LEU A 104 -17.79 -15.00 34.92
N GLN A 105 -19.05 -15.35 34.67
CA GLN A 105 -19.56 -15.71 33.35
C GLN A 105 -19.64 -14.47 32.44
N ASP A 106 -20.18 -13.37 32.96
CA ASP A 106 -20.25 -12.07 32.28
C ASP A 106 -18.85 -11.55 31.90
N ALA A 107 -17.87 -11.71 32.80
CA ALA A 107 -16.47 -11.37 32.57
C ALA A 107 -15.85 -12.20 31.43
N ARG A 108 -16.00 -13.53 31.47
CA ARG A 108 -15.46 -14.41 30.42
C ARG A 108 -16.14 -14.23 29.06
N GLN A 109 -17.42 -13.85 29.03
CA GLN A 109 -18.09 -13.50 27.77
C GLN A 109 -17.50 -12.22 27.16
N LYS A 110 -17.26 -11.18 27.98
CA LYS A 110 -16.61 -9.93 27.53
C LYS A 110 -15.16 -10.17 27.09
N GLU A 111 -14.42 -11.02 27.82
CA GLU A 111 -13.07 -11.43 27.45
C GLU A 111 -13.06 -12.12 26.08
N SER A 112 -13.93 -13.11 25.85
CA SER A 112 -14.06 -13.77 24.54
C SER A 112 -14.39 -12.80 23.41
N GLN A 113 -15.28 -11.83 23.66
CA GLN A 113 -15.63 -10.79 22.68
C GLN A 113 -14.46 -9.85 22.39
N SER A 114 -13.66 -9.48 23.40
CA SER A 114 -12.45 -8.68 23.20
C SER A 114 -11.37 -9.44 22.42
N GLN A 115 -11.21 -10.74 22.66
CA GLN A 115 -10.27 -11.59 21.92
C GLN A 115 -10.66 -11.73 20.45
N ASP A 116 -11.95 -11.93 20.13
CA ASP A 116 -12.41 -11.95 18.73
C ASP A 116 -12.28 -10.57 18.05
N ASN A 117 -12.50 -9.46 18.75
CA ASN A 117 -12.27 -8.11 18.21
C ASN A 117 -10.78 -7.89 17.87
N VAL A 118 -9.85 -8.17 18.80
CA VAL A 118 -8.40 -8.05 18.56
C VAL A 118 -7.94 -8.95 17.41
N LYS A 119 -8.54 -10.13 17.27
CA LYS A 119 -8.29 -11.06 16.15
C LYS A 119 -8.81 -10.52 14.80
N ILE A 120 -9.87 -9.72 14.78
CA ILE A 120 -10.34 -9.00 13.59
C ILE A 120 -9.40 -7.84 13.26
N GLU A 121 -8.99 -7.03 14.24
CA GLU A 121 -8.03 -5.92 14.07
C GLU A 121 -6.67 -6.41 13.56
N LEU A 122 -6.11 -7.46 14.17
CA LEU A 122 -4.88 -8.10 13.71
C LEU A 122 -5.01 -8.62 12.28
N LYS A 123 -6.17 -9.15 11.89
CA LYS A 123 -6.39 -9.58 10.51
C LYS A 123 -6.43 -8.40 9.54
N SER A 124 -7.07 -7.27 9.90
CA SER A 124 -7.02 -6.04 9.09
C SER A 124 -5.58 -5.56 8.93
N THR A 125 -4.83 -5.47 10.03
CA THR A 125 -3.43 -5.02 10.04
C THR A 125 -2.53 -5.93 9.19
N ILE A 126 -2.76 -7.25 9.20
CA ILE A 126 -2.05 -8.19 8.32
C ILE A 126 -2.38 -7.92 6.86
N GLN A 127 -3.66 -7.72 6.50
CA GLN A 127 -4.06 -7.43 5.12
C GLN A 127 -3.54 -6.06 4.62
N GLU A 128 -3.47 -5.06 5.51
CA GLU A 128 -2.87 -3.75 5.25
C GLU A 128 -1.35 -3.86 5.02
N LEU A 129 -0.65 -4.68 5.80
CA LEU A 129 0.78 -4.97 5.62
C LEU A 129 1.06 -5.80 4.37
N GLU A 130 0.22 -6.79 4.03
CA GLU A 130 0.30 -7.57 2.79
C GLU A 130 0.15 -6.65 1.57
N ALA A 131 -0.83 -5.73 1.59
CA ALA A 131 -1.02 -4.75 0.51
C ALA A 131 0.14 -3.74 0.41
N ALA A 132 0.66 -3.26 1.55
CA ALA A 132 1.82 -2.36 1.58
C ALA A 132 3.09 -3.04 1.04
N ASN A 133 3.30 -4.33 1.36
CA ASN A 133 4.42 -5.12 0.85
C ASN A 133 4.28 -5.38 -0.67
N GLN A 134 3.08 -5.70 -1.16
CA GLN A 134 2.83 -5.83 -2.61
C GLN A 134 3.13 -4.53 -3.37
N LEU A 135 2.72 -3.37 -2.83
CA LEU A 135 3.04 -2.06 -3.41
C LEU A 135 4.56 -1.79 -3.39
N GLN A 136 5.27 -2.18 -2.34
CA GLN A 136 6.73 -2.06 -2.27
C GLN A 136 7.43 -2.98 -3.29
N GLU A 137 6.95 -4.20 -3.49
CA GLU A 137 7.46 -5.12 -4.52
C GLU A 137 7.18 -4.62 -5.95
N GLU A 138 6.05 -3.95 -6.19
CA GLU A 138 5.73 -3.30 -7.46
C GLU A 138 6.66 -2.09 -7.71
N MET A 139 6.88 -1.24 -6.69
CA MET A 139 7.82 -0.12 -6.77
C MET A 139 9.27 -0.55 -7.00
N LEU A 140 9.70 -1.66 -6.38
CA LEU A 140 11.03 -2.24 -6.61
C LEU A 140 11.16 -2.76 -8.05
N ARG A 141 10.16 -3.48 -8.55
CA ARG A 141 10.13 -4.00 -9.92
C ARG A 141 10.18 -2.90 -10.97
N GLU A 142 9.50 -1.78 -10.74
CA GLU A 142 9.56 -0.60 -11.59
C GLU A 142 10.95 0.07 -11.54
N ALA A 143 11.57 0.17 -10.36
CA ALA A 143 12.94 0.69 -10.23
C ALA A 143 13.99 -0.21 -10.90
N ASP A 144 13.84 -1.53 -10.83
CA ASP A 144 14.67 -2.49 -11.55
C ASP A 144 14.46 -2.38 -13.08
N SER A 145 13.21 -2.27 -13.54
CA SER A 145 12.85 -2.02 -14.94
C SER A 145 13.51 -0.74 -15.50
N GLN A 146 13.43 0.36 -14.76
CA GLN A 146 14.11 1.62 -15.11
C GLN A 146 15.64 1.47 -15.10
N THR A 147 16.19 0.67 -14.17
CA THR A 147 17.64 0.38 -14.10
C THR A 147 18.11 -0.44 -15.31
N GLU A 148 17.35 -1.45 -15.74
CA GLU A 148 17.65 -2.22 -16.96
C GLU A 148 17.48 -1.38 -18.24
N HIS A 149 16.50 -0.48 -18.30
CA HIS A 149 16.40 0.47 -19.41
C HIS A 149 17.63 1.39 -19.47
N LEU A 150 18.09 1.92 -18.34
CA LEU A 150 19.30 2.75 -18.27
C LEU A 150 20.56 1.95 -18.65
N LYS A 151 20.69 0.69 -18.22
CA LYS A 151 21.77 -0.20 -18.68
C LYS A 151 21.76 -0.41 -20.20
N LYS A 152 20.58 -0.68 -20.80
CA LYS A 152 20.42 -0.81 -22.26
C LYS A 152 20.80 0.49 -23.00
N MET A 153 20.47 1.66 -22.45
CA MET A 153 20.92 2.93 -23.01
C MET A 153 22.43 3.14 -22.86
N VAL A 154 23.04 2.83 -21.72
CA VAL A 154 24.50 2.94 -21.54
C VAL A 154 25.23 1.99 -22.50
N HIS A 155 24.72 0.78 -22.69
CA HIS A 155 25.31 -0.19 -23.63
C HIS A 155 25.29 0.32 -25.07
N SER A 156 24.14 0.83 -25.54
CA SER A 156 24.02 1.37 -26.91
C SER A 156 24.81 2.67 -27.14
N HIS A 157 25.05 3.47 -26.10
CA HIS A 157 26.02 4.57 -26.20
C HIS A 157 27.47 4.06 -26.32
N GLU A 158 27.86 2.98 -25.62
CA GLU A 158 29.20 2.40 -25.80
C GLU A 158 29.35 1.69 -27.16
N GLU A 159 28.29 1.06 -27.69
CA GLU A 159 28.27 0.52 -29.07
C GLU A 159 28.54 1.63 -30.10
N VAL A 160 27.84 2.77 -30.02
CA VAL A 160 28.09 3.93 -30.90
C VAL A 160 29.49 4.52 -30.67
N LEU A 161 30.02 4.51 -29.45
CA LEU A 161 31.40 4.95 -29.18
C LEU A 161 32.46 3.96 -29.73
N LEU A 162 32.13 2.69 -29.89
CA LEU A 162 32.96 1.70 -30.59
C LEU A 162 32.89 1.91 -32.11
N GLU A 163 31.70 2.04 -32.70
CA GLU A 163 31.53 2.38 -34.12
C GLU A 163 32.31 3.65 -34.51
N LEU A 164 32.25 4.69 -33.67
CA LEU A 164 33.01 5.92 -33.87
C LEU A 164 34.53 5.72 -33.78
N ARG A 165 35.03 4.86 -32.88
CA ARG A 165 36.47 4.52 -32.81
C ARG A 165 36.92 3.67 -34.01
N ASP A 166 36.06 2.80 -34.51
CA ASP A 166 36.34 1.98 -35.70
C ASP A 166 36.39 2.87 -36.95
N ILE A 167 35.45 3.82 -37.12
CA ILE A 167 35.47 4.82 -38.21
C ILE A 167 36.76 5.66 -38.20
N LEU A 168 37.23 6.10 -37.02
CA LEU A 168 38.52 6.80 -36.90
C LEU A 168 39.69 5.90 -37.31
N THR A 169 39.65 4.61 -36.93
CA THR A 169 40.70 3.64 -37.25
C THR A 169 40.76 3.34 -38.75
N ASP A 170 39.61 3.22 -39.41
CA ASP A 170 39.50 3.06 -40.87
C ASP A 170 39.94 4.34 -41.63
N TYR A 171 39.70 5.53 -41.07
CA TYR A 171 40.18 6.78 -41.67
C TYR A 171 41.71 6.94 -41.56
N GLU A 172 42.32 6.68 -40.39
CA GLU A 172 43.79 6.61 -40.27
C GLU A 172 44.37 5.53 -41.21
N GLY A 173 43.71 4.37 -41.30
CA GLY A 173 44.15 3.24 -42.12
C GLY A 173 44.06 3.48 -43.63
N SER A 174 43.10 4.28 -44.10
CA SER A 174 42.88 4.58 -45.52
C SER A 174 43.64 5.82 -46.02
N THR A 175 43.83 6.84 -45.17
CA THR A 175 44.62 8.03 -45.50
C THR A 175 46.12 7.85 -45.23
N GLY A 176 46.49 6.98 -44.28
CA GLY A 176 47.86 6.83 -43.80
C GLY A 176 48.36 7.97 -42.92
N MET A 177 47.50 8.95 -42.60
CA MET A 177 47.77 10.02 -41.64
C MET A 177 47.37 9.57 -40.23
N LYS A 178 48.04 10.15 -39.22
CA LYS A 178 47.67 9.99 -37.82
C LYS A 178 47.40 11.36 -37.22
N HIS A 179 46.19 11.54 -36.72
CA HIS A 179 45.74 12.83 -36.16
C HIS A 179 46.02 12.92 -34.65
N TYR A 180 46.32 11.81 -33.97
CA TYR A 180 46.72 11.76 -32.56
C TYR A 180 48.07 11.06 -32.36
N GLU A 181 49.08 11.78 -31.85
CA GLU A 181 50.43 11.25 -31.60
C GLU A 181 50.63 10.60 -30.22
N HIS A 182 49.65 10.66 -29.30
CA HIS A 182 49.85 10.33 -27.88
C HIS A 182 48.93 9.24 -27.28
N GLU A 183 47.79 8.92 -27.91
CA GLU A 183 46.88 7.87 -27.46
C GLU A 183 46.48 6.99 -28.65
N ASN A 184 46.30 5.68 -28.44
CA ASN A 184 45.71 4.82 -29.48
C ASN A 184 44.21 5.14 -29.61
N VAL A 185 43.68 5.11 -30.84
CA VAL A 185 42.25 5.35 -31.14
C VAL A 185 41.31 4.47 -30.28
N THR A 186 41.67 3.21 -30.09
CA THR A 186 40.92 2.24 -29.25
C THR A 186 40.90 2.58 -27.75
N SER A 187 41.81 3.43 -27.28
CA SER A 187 41.86 3.96 -25.91
C SER A 187 41.36 5.40 -25.80
N LEU A 188 41.01 6.05 -26.92
CA LEU A 188 40.72 7.47 -26.97
C LEU A 188 39.48 7.81 -26.13
N HIS A 189 39.63 8.82 -25.27
CA HIS A 189 38.57 9.28 -24.37
C HIS A 189 37.54 10.13 -25.13
N ILE A 190 36.27 10.07 -24.70
CA ILE A 190 35.11 10.66 -25.40
C ILE A 190 35.30 12.16 -25.74
N HIS A 191 35.91 12.95 -24.85
CA HIS A 191 36.17 14.37 -25.12
C HIS A 191 37.26 14.61 -26.19
N ASN A 192 38.21 13.69 -26.38
CA ASN A 192 39.19 13.74 -27.47
C ASN A 192 38.59 13.24 -28.80
N LEU A 193 37.66 12.27 -28.73
CA LEU A 193 36.94 11.73 -29.89
C LEU A 193 36.28 12.86 -30.71
N SER A 194 35.60 13.80 -30.04
CA SER A 194 34.96 14.95 -30.69
C SER A 194 35.94 15.93 -31.37
N THR A 195 37.21 15.97 -30.92
CA THR A 195 38.26 16.79 -31.55
C THR A 195 38.77 16.09 -32.80
N ALA A 196 39.13 14.80 -32.69
CA ALA A 196 39.60 14.01 -33.82
C ALA A 196 38.61 13.97 -35.00
N PHE A 197 37.30 13.87 -34.72
CA PHE A 197 36.26 13.99 -35.75
C PHE A 197 36.16 15.40 -36.35
N ALA A 198 36.42 16.47 -35.60
CA ALA A 198 36.41 17.83 -36.14
C ALA A 198 37.60 18.05 -37.10
N ASP A 199 38.79 17.55 -36.73
CA ASP A 199 39.99 17.61 -37.57
C ASP A 199 39.78 16.84 -38.89
N ILE A 200 39.24 15.61 -38.81
CA ILE A 200 38.93 14.77 -39.99
C ILE A 200 37.85 15.40 -40.89
N LEU A 201 36.81 16.02 -40.30
CA LEU A 201 35.80 16.73 -41.07
C LEU A 201 36.36 17.97 -41.77
N GLN A 202 37.36 18.65 -41.18
CA GLN A 202 38.04 19.78 -41.81
C GLN A 202 38.96 19.34 -42.97
N ASP A 203 39.64 18.20 -42.84
CA ASP A 203 40.40 17.60 -43.95
C ASP A 203 39.47 17.15 -45.09
N LEU A 204 38.34 16.54 -44.77
CA LEU A 204 37.32 16.14 -45.76
C LEU A 204 36.65 17.34 -46.45
N ASP A 205 36.33 18.43 -45.75
CA ASP A 205 35.79 19.66 -46.36
C ASP A 205 36.83 20.33 -47.29
N SER A 206 38.12 20.20 -46.95
CA SER A 206 39.23 20.64 -47.79
C SER A 206 39.35 19.80 -49.07
N GLU A 207 39.23 18.47 -48.98
CA GLU A 207 39.21 17.58 -50.15
C GLU A 207 37.95 17.80 -51.01
N VAL A 208 36.78 17.92 -50.40
CA VAL A 208 35.51 18.23 -51.10
C VAL A 208 35.59 19.58 -51.81
N SER A 209 36.20 20.59 -51.21
CA SER A 209 36.43 21.90 -51.85
C SER A 209 37.33 21.78 -53.09
N TYR A 210 38.42 21.00 -53.00
CA TYR A 210 39.33 20.72 -54.11
C TYR A 210 38.67 19.88 -55.24
N LEU A 211 37.87 18.88 -54.89
CA LEU A 211 37.11 18.09 -55.86
C LEU A 211 36.00 18.92 -56.52
N LYS A 212 35.37 19.84 -55.79
CA LYS A 212 34.36 20.77 -56.32
C LYS A 212 34.95 21.75 -57.33
N GLU A 213 36.16 22.26 -57.10
CA GLU A 213 36.89 23.07 -58.09
C GLU A 213 37.13 22.27 -59.39
N LYS A 214 37.52 21.00 -59.30
CA LYS A 214 37.63 20.11 -60.47
C LYS A 214 36.30 19.83 -61.17
N VAL A 215 35.21 19.66 -60.41
CA VAL A 215 33.88 19.43 -61.01
C VAL A 215 33.44 20.66 -61.81
N VAL A 216 33.66 21.88 -61.32
CA VAL A 216 33.35 23.11 -62.09
C VAL A 216 34.09 23.14 -63.42
N LEU A 217 35.37 22.79 -63.46
CA LEU A 217 36.14 22.71 -64.72
C LEU A 217 35.53 21.69 -65.70
N VAL A 218 35.06 20.53 -65.21
CA VAL A 218 34.41 19.49 -66.05
C VAL A 218 32.99 19.90 -66.46
N GLU A 219 32.26 20.67 -65.64
CA GLU A 219 30.97 21.26 -66.01
C GLU A 219 31.11 22.32 -67.11
N GLU A 220 32.18 23.12 -67.08
CA GLU A 220 32.52 24.06 -68.15
C GLU A 220 32.82 23.34 -69.48
N GLU A 221 33.60 22.25 -69.44
CA GLU A 221 33.84 21.38 -70.60
C GLU A 221 32.52 20.78 -71.13
N LEU A 222 31.66 20.26 -70.24
CA LEU A 222 30.40 19.63 -70.62
C LEU A 222 29.40 20.62 -71.22
N GLU A 223 29.30 21.84 -70.68
CA GLU A 223 28.43 22.89 -71.22
C GLU A 223 28.95 23.43 -72.57
N SER A 224 30.26 23.35 -72.86
CA SER A 224 30.75 23.59 -74.23
C SER A 224 30.27 22.50 -75.20
N LEU A 225 30.44 21.21 -74.83
CA LEU A 225 30.06 20.08 -75.67
C LEU A 225 28.54 20.02 -75.92
N LYS A 226 27.75 20.47 -74.93
CA LYS A 226 26.30 20.58 -75.02
C LYS A 226 25.85 21.66 -76.02
N LYS A 227 26.55 22.79 -76.12
CA LYS A 227 26.27 23.83 -77.13
C LYS A 227 26.53 23.34 -78.55
N ASP A 228 27.60 22.57 -78.75
CA ASP A 228 27.89 21.92 -80.03
C ASP A 228 26.79 20.91 -80.41
N SER A 229 26.39 20.04 -79.46
CA SER A 229 25.31 19.08 -79.66
C SER A 229 23.96 19.74 -79.94
N GLN A 230 23.62 20.83 -79.25
CA GLN A 230 22.38 21.57 -79.48
C GLN A 230 22.36 22.23 -80.87
N THR A 231 23.49 22.73 -81.34
CA THR A 231 23.66 23.27 -82.71
C THR A 231 23.40 22.17 -83.75
N GLN A 232 23.95 20.96 -83.54
CA GLN A 232 23.70 19.79 -84.40
C GLN A 232 22.22 19.37 -84.42
N LYS A 233 21.53 19.41 -83.27
CA LYS A 233 20.11 19.06 -83.15
C LYS A 233 19.20 20.08 -83.86
N GLN A 234 19.57 21.36 -83.87
CA GLN A 234 18.81 22.41 -84.54
C GLN A 234 18.81 22.24 -86.07
N LEU A 235 19.94 21.80 -86.63
CA LEU A 235 20.11 21.38 -88.02
C LEU A 235 19.16 20.24 -88.42
N LEU A 236 19.02 19.21 -87.56
CA LEU A 236 18.11 18.08 -87.80
C LEU A 236 16.62 18.47 -87.72
N LEU A 237 16.24 19.42 -86.86
CA LEU A 237 14.84 19.83 -86.71
C LEU A 237 14.32 20.50 -88.00
N GLN A 238 15.15 21.32 -88.64
CA GLN A 238 14.84 21.99 -89.91
C GLN A 238 14.60 20.97 -91.05
N GLN A 239 15.29 19.82 -91.03
CA GLN A 239 15.08 18.73 -91.98
C GLN A 239 13.70 18.05 -91.82
N HIS A 240 13.17 17.98 -90.60
CA HIS A 240 11.87 17.36 -90.32
C HIS A 240 10.68 18.26 -90.65
N GLN A 241 10.77 19.58 -90.46
CA GLN A 241 9.67 20.51 -90.76
C GLN A 241 9.27 20.48 -92.24
N ASN A 242 10.24 20.33 -93.15
CA ASN A 242 10.00 20.19 -94.59
C ASN A 242 9.15 18.96 -94.97
N ARG A 243 9.07 17.94 -94.11
CA ARG A 243 8.28 16.71 -94.35
C ARG A 243 6.86 16.74 -93.75
N TYR A 244 6.52 17.76 -92.96
CA TYR A 244 5.20 17.83 -92.31
C TYR A 244 4.12 18.43 -93.22
N LEU A 245 4.49 19.41 -94.06
CA LEU A 245 3.57 20.05 -95.02
C LEU A 245 2.97 19.08 -96.06
N GLU A 246 3.62 17.94 -96.30
CA GLU A 246 3.15 16.93 -97.27
C GLU A 246 1.93 16.14 -96.77
N CYS A 247 1.74 16.01 -95.45
CA CYS A 247 0.64 15.21 -94.88
C CYS A 247 -0.65 16.00 -94.60
N GLU A 248 -0.61 17.34 -94.61
CA GLU A 248 -1.77 18.17 -94.26
C GLU A 248 -2.78 18.33 -95.43
N GLN A 249 -2.36 18.01 -96.66
CA GLN A 249 -3.18 18.20 -97.87
C GLN A 249 -4.18 17.05 -98.18
N GLU A 250 -4.08 15.90 -97.51
CA GLU A 250 -4.86 14.69 -97.88
C GLU A 250 -6.17 14.51 -97.11
N VAL A 251 -6.41 15.28 -96.04
CA VAL A 251 -7.55 15.08 -95.11
C VAL A 251 -8.78 15.94 -95.43
N ALA A 252 -8.65 17.00 -96.24
CA ALA A 252 -9.68 18.02 -96.45
C ALA A 252 -10.87 17.62 -97.37
N ALA A 253 -11.01 16.35 -97.76
CA ALA A 253 -11.80 15.94 -98.93
C ALA A 253 -13.14 15.21 -98.66
N LEU A 254 -13.48 14.88 -97.41
CA LEU A 254 -14.71 14.09 -97.10
C LEU A 254 -15.47 14.61 -95.88
N THR A 255 -16.42 15.52 -96.08
CA THR A 255 -17.43 15.88 -95.08
C THR A 255 -18.69 16.41 -95.77
N ASP A 256 -19.75 15.59 -95.88
CA ASP A 256 -21.07 16.02 -96.38
C ASP A 256 -22.22 15.11 -95.87
N LYS A 257 -23.44 15.69 -95.77
CA LYS A 257 -24.76 15.09 -95.45
C LYS A 257 -25.00 14.47 -94.06
N THR A 258 -25.86 15.13 -93.27
CA THR A 258 -26.79 14.48 -92.29
C THR A 258 -27.99 15.41 -92.00
N HIS A 259 -29.24 14.93 -92.10
CA HIS A 259 -30.46 15.62 -91.61
C HIS A 259 -31.70 14.68 -91.56
N GLY A 260 -32.67 14.90 -90.63
CA GLY A 260 -34.04 14.36 -90.77
C GLY A 260 -34.89 14.05 -89.52
N VAL A 261 -36.09 14.67 -89.46
CA VAL A 261 -37.38 14.18 -88.90
C VAL A 261 -37.68 14.19 -87.37
N ARG A 262 -38.78 14.88 -86.99
CA ARG A 262 -39.63 14.69 -85.78
C ARG A 262 -40.96 15.47 -85.92
N SER A 263 -42.13 14.82 -85.81
CA SER A 263 -43.45 15.40 -85.41
C SER A 263 -44.61 14.38 -85.52
N TYR A 264 -45.61 14.41 -84.63
CA TYR A 264 -46.99 13.94 -84.90
C TYR A 264 -48.01 14.44 -83.84
N ALA A 265 -49.03 15.21 -84.25
CA ALA A 265 -50.21 15.59 -83.45
C ALA A 265 -51.35 16.12 -84.38
N ASP A 266 -52.57 16.21 -83.83
CA ASP A 266 -53.78 16.91 -84.33
C ASP A 266 -54.43 16.51 -85.67
N SER A 267 -55.41 15.59 -85.58
CA SER A 267 -56.69 15.53 -86.34
C SER A 267 -57.53 14.40 -85.69
N ILE A 268 -58.87 14.43 -85.52
CA ILE A 268 -59.97 14.86 -86.40
C ILE A 268 -61.13 15.44 -85.55
N GLN A 269 -61.88 16.42 -86.08
CA GLN A 269 -63.10 16.99 -85.46
C GLN A 269 -64.21 17.28 -86.49
N SER A 270 -65.16 16.35 -86.69
CA SER A 270 -66.48 16.45 -87.37
C SER A 270 -67.06 15.02 -87.53
N GLN A 271 -68.37 14.73 -87.71
CA GLN A 271 -69.50 15.54 -88.20
C GLN A 271 -70.88 14.97 -87.76
N MET A 272 -71.97 15.61 -88.22
CA MET A 272 -73.40 15.38 -87.94
C MET A 272 -74.19 15.38 -89.28
N GLU A 273 -75.38 14.81 -89.50
CA GLU A 273 -76.35 13.97 -88.73
C GLU A 273 -77.39 13.44 -89.78
N ILE A 274 -78.70 13.27 -89.46
CA ILE A 274 -79.87 13.28 -90.39
C ILE A 274 -80.09 11.96 -91.20
N PHE A 275 -81.28 11.33 -91.36
CA PHE A 275 -82.70 11.77 -91.33
C PHE A 275 -83.72 10.67 -90.90
N LEU A 276 -85.04 10.89 -91.09
CA LEU A 276 -86.19 10.09 -90.58
C LEU A 276 -87.36 9.98 -91.63
N ILE A 277 -88.61 9.69 -91.17
CA ILE A 277 -89.92 9.64 -91.89
C ILE A 277 -90.17 8.30 -92.66
N ALA A 278 -91.35 7.65 -92.74
CA ALA A 278 -92.77 7.87 -92.31
C ALA A 278 -93.34 6.60 -91.58
N ALA A 279 -94.63 6.20 -91.45
CA ALA A 279 -95.98 6.66 -91.87
C ALA A 279 -97.10 6.05 -90.92
N PRO A 280 -98.37 6.52 -90.93
CA PRO A 280 -99.44 6.03 -90.04
C PRO A 280 -100.79 5.60 -90.70
N GLU A 281 -101.82 5.36 -89.86
CA GLU A 281 -103.30 5.30 -90.12
C GLU A 281 -104.05 3.94 -90.28
N THR A 282 -104.36 3.29 -89.14
CA THR A 282 -105.59 2.46 -88.93
C THR A 282 -106.48 3.07 -87.83
N PHE A 283 -106.51 4.40 -87.80
CA PHE A 283 -106.59 5.26 -86.60
C PHE A 283 -107.80 5.04 -85.66
N LEU A 284 -109.03 4.89 -86.19
CA LEU A 284 -110.25 5.19 -85.42
C LEU A 284 -111.01 3.99 -84.82
N ARG A 285 -110.68 2.73 -85.15
CA ARG A 285 -111.36 1.55 -84.56
C ARG A 285 -110.55 0.88 -83.45
N GLU A 286 -109.24 1.07 -83.46
CA GLU A 286 -108.34 0.59 -82.42
C GLU A 286 -108.36 1.48 -81.17
N GLN A 287 -108.65 2.78 -81.33
CA GLN A 287 -108.45 3.81 -80.32
C GLN A 287 -109.19 3.53 -78.99
N THR A 288 -110.49 3.20 -79.02
CA THR A 288 -111.26 2.89 -77.79
C THR A 288 -110.81 1.58 -77.12
N ARG A 289 -110.35 0.60 -77.91
CA ARG A 289 -109.85 -0.68 -77.38
C ARG A 289 -108.45 -0.52 -76.77
N LYS A 290 -107.60 0.28 -77.42
CA LYS A 290 -106.32 0.77 -76.90
C LYS A 290 -106.50 1.61 -75.64
N GLN A 291 -107.52 2.47 -75.56
CA GLN A 291 -107.73 3.31 -74.38
C GLN A 291 -108.06 2.47 -73.14
N ASN A 292 -108.93 1.46 -73.26
CA ASN A 292 -109.21 0.54 -72.15
C ASN A 292 -108.02 -0.39 -71.83
N SER A 293 -107.25 -0.84 -72.83
CA SER A 293 -106.02 -1.62 -72.54
C SER A 293 -104.93 -0.75 -71.91
N VAL A 294 -104.79 0.51 -72.32
CA VAL A 294 -103.87 1.50 -71.74
C VAL A 294 -104.24 1.80 -70.31
N HIS A 295 -105.53 2.02 -69.98
CA HIS A 295 -105.93 2.20 -68.58
C HIS A 295 -105.72 0.93 -67.74
N ALA A 296 -105.99 -0.27 -68.27
CA ALA A 296 -105.67 -1.51 -67.56
C ALA A 296 -104.16 -1.73 -67.38
N HIS A 297 -103.33 -1.39 -68.38
CA HIS A 297 -101.87 -1.45 -68.29
C HIS A 297 -101.32 -0.34 -67.38
N GLN A 298 -101.93 0.84 -67.33
CA GLN A 298 -101.58 1.91 -66.38
C GLN A 298 -101.88 1.49 -64.95
N VAL A 299 -103.05 0.89 -64.68
CA VAL A 299 -103.38 0.36 -63.35
C VAL A 299 -102.40 -0.75 -62.97
N SER A 300 -102.19 -1.76 -63.81
CA SER A 300 -101.24 -2.85 -63.54
C SER A 300 -99.79 -2.37 -63.41
N HIS A 301 -99.37 -1.38 -64.19
CA HIS A 301 -98.06 -0.74 -64.06
C HIS A 301 -97.96 0.05 -62.75
N LEU A 302 -98.99 0.79 -62.35
CA LEU A 302 -99.01 1.52 -61.08
C LEU A 302 -99.05 0.57 -59.88
N GLU A 303 -99.81 -0.52 -59.93
CA GLU A 303 -99.83 -1.58 -58.92
C GLU A 303 -98.45 -2.26 -58.80
N SER A 304 -97.79 -2.54 -59.92
CA SER A 304 -96.42 -3.05 -59.97
C SER A 304 -95.41 -2.03 -59.42
N THR A 305 -95.54 -0.75 -59.79
CA THR A 305 -94.66 0.34 -59.31
C THR A 305 -94.85 0.58 -57.81
N VAL A 306 -96.08 0.53 -57.31
CA VAL A 306 -96.39 0.62 -55.87
C VAL A 306 -95.85 -0.59 -55.13
N SER A 307 -95.99 -1.80 -55.67
CA SER A 307 -95.42 -3.02 -55.08
C SER A 307 -93.89 -2.99 -55.03
N GLN A 308 -93.26 -2.49 -56.10
CA GLN A 308 -91.82 -2.26 -56.18
C GLN A 308 -91.37 -1.21 -55.15
N LEU A 309 -92.05 -0.05 -55.07
CA LEU A 309 -91.76 1.00 -54.09
C LEU A 309 -91.99 0.54 -52.63
N TYR A 310 -92.99 -0.31 -52.36
CA TYR A 310 -93.15 -0.93 -51.04
C TYR A 310 -92.02 -1.90 -50.71
N SER A 311 -91.55 -2.69 -51.68
CA SER A 311 -90.39 -3.58 -51.54
C SER A 311 -89.11 -2.79 -51.29
N GLU A 312 -88.86 -1.74 -52.07
CA GLU A 312 -87.72 -0.82 -51.93
C GLU A 312 -87.75 -0.05 -50.60
N LEU A 313 -88.92 0.41 -50.15
CA LEU A 313 -89.11 1.04 -48.85
C LEU A 313 -88.86 0.06 -47.70
N GLN A 314 -89.30 -1.20 -47.83
CA GLN A 314 -89.07 -2.24 -46.83
C GLN A 314 -87.59 -2.66 -46.80
N GLU A 315 -86.91 -2.68 -47.93
CA GLU A 315 -85.47 -2.97 -47.99
C GLU A 315 -84.61 -1.82 -47.47
N ALA A 316 -84.94 -0.58 -47.84
CA ALA A 316 -84.34 0.61 -47.24
C ALA A 316 -84.51 0.62 -45.72
N LYS A 317 -85.70 0.24 -45.21
CA LYS A 317 -85.95 0.07 -43.77
C LYS A 317 -85.03 -0.98 -43.15
N ARG A 318 -84.86 -2.16 -43.76
CA ARG A 318 -83.90 -3.18 -43.28
C ARG A 318 -82.46 -2.67 -43.25
N ILE A 319 -82.03 -1.95 -44.29
CA ILE A 319 -80.69 -1.36 -44.38
C ILE A 319 -80.48 -0.31 -43.28
N TYR A 320 -81.48 0.54 -43.00
CA TYR A 320 -81.41 1.49 -41.88
C TYR A 320 -81.44 0.80 -40.52
N GLU A 321 -82.21 -0.28 -40.33
CA GLU A 321 -82.24 -1.04 -39.08
C GLU A 321 -80.88 -1.68 -38.77
N VAL A 322 -80.23 -2.34 -39.74
CA VAL A 322 -78.86 -2.86 -39.60
C VAL A 322 -77.87 -1.74 -39.30
N LYS A 323 -77.96 -0.61 -40.02
CA LYS A 323 -77.07 0.54 -39.80
C LYS A 323 -77.25 1.18 -38.41
N ILE A 324 -78.46 1.20 -37.88
CA ILE A 324 -78.74 1.65 -36.51
C ILE A 324 -78.14 0.67 -35.49
N GLU A 325 -78.24 -0.64 -35.73
CA GLU A 325 -77.67 -1.65 -34.84
C GLU A 325 -76.13 -1.60 -34.82
N ASP A 326 -75.49 -1.38 -35.97
CA ASP A 326 -74.02 -1.24 -36.04
C ASP A 326 -73.52 0.08 -35.46
N LEU A 327 -74.26 1.19 -35.63
CA LEU A 327 -73.99 2.44 -34.90
C LEU A 327 -74.17 2.27 -33.39
N ALA A 328 -75.14 1.47 -32.93
CA ALA A 328 -75.31 1.16 -31.51
C ALA A 328 -74.15 0.32 -30.96
N LYS A 329 -73.62 -0.63 -31.73
CA LYS A 329 -72.41 -1.40 -31.38
C LYS A 329 -71.17 -0.49 -31.30
N GLN A 330 -70.95 0.37 -32.28
CA GLN A 330 -69.86 1.35 -32.27
C GLN A 330 -69.95 2.30 -31.05
N LEU A 331 -71.15 2.78 -30.74
CA LEU A 331 -71.41 3.64 -29.58
C LEU A 331 -71.20 2.90 -28.24
N HIS A 332 -71.40 1.58 -28.19
CA HIS A 332 -71.06 0.76 -27.02
C HIS A 332 -69.54 0.52 -26.91
N LEU A 333 -68.84 0.29 -28.03
CA LEU A 333 -67.38 0.12 -28.05
C LEU A 333 -66.68 1.40 -27.57
N ALA A 334 -67.03 2.55 -28.16
CA ALA A 334 -66.50 3.86 -27.74
C ALA A 334 -66.77 4.16 -26.26
N ARG A 335 -67.89 3.68 -25.70
CA ARG A 335 -68.18 3.80 -24.25
C ARG A 335 -67.34 2.86 -23.37
N SER A 336 -66.91 1.71 -23.88
CA SER A 336 -65.95 0.83 -23.19
C SER A 336 -64.56 1.47 -23.21
N GLU A 337 -64.11 1.89 -24.39
CA GLU A 337 -62.83 2.58 -24.61
C GLU A 337 -62.69 3.84 -23.73
N ILE A 338 -63.74 4.66 -23.64
CA ILE A 338 -63.77 5.83 -22.74
C ILE A 338 -63.71 5.41 -21.26
N ALA A 339 -64.37 4.32 -20.86
CA ALA A 339 -64.33 3.84 -19.48
C ALA A 339 -62.95 3.26 -19.11
N GLU A 340 -62.34 2.52 -20.02
CA GLU A 340 -61.00 1.94 -19.89
C GLU A 340 -59.95 3.06 -19.79
N ALA A 341 -59.95 4.01 -20.73
CA ALA A 341 -59.07 5.19 -20.70
C ALA A 341 -59.29 6.08 -19.45
N GLN A 342 -60.51 6.13 -18.90
CA GLN A 342 -60.76 6.79 -17.62
C GLN A 342 -60.11 6.04 -16.45
N THR A 343 -60.17 4.70 -16.42
CA THR A 343 -59.48 3.90 -15.38
C THR A 343 -57.95 3.97 -15.49
N GLU A 344 -57.39 3.98 -16.70
CA GLU A 344 -55.94 4.19 -16.91
C GLU A 344 -55.51 5.58 -16.44
N ARG A 345 -56.28 6.62 -16.76
CA ARG A 345 -56.05 8.00 -16.29
C ARG A 345 -56.06 8.09 -14.76
N ASP A 346 -57.02 7.45 -14.09
CA ASP A 346 -57.12 7.44 -12.64
C ASP A 346 -55.96 6.66 -11.99
N GLN A 347 -55.53 5.53 -12.60
CA GLN A 347 -54.34 4.79 -12.17
C GLN A 347 -53.05 5.62 -12.34
N CYS A 348 -52.81 6.22 -13.51
CA CYS A 348 -51.66 7.09 -13.74
C CYS A 348 -51.64 8.30 -12.79
N SER A 349 -52.80 8.85 -12.43
CA SER A 349 -52.93 9.90 -11.43
C SER A 349 -52.51 9.41 -10.04
N GLN A 350 -52.94 8.21 -9.63
CA GLN A 350 -52.54 7.58 -8.36
C GLN A 350 -51.03 7.26 -8.33
N GLU A 351 -50.47 6.74 -9.42
CA GLU A 351 -49.03 6.45 -9.55
C GLU A 351 -48.19 7.74 -9.51
N SER A 352 -48.63 8.80 -10.19
CA SER A 352 -48.03 10.14 -10.11
C SER A 352 -48.02 10.69 -8.68
N GLY A 353 -49.14 10.54 -7.94
CA GLY A 353 -49.23 10.87 -6.52
C GLY A 353 -48.22 10.10 -5.66
N ASN A 354 -48.16 8.78 -5.82
CA ASN A 354 -47.19 7.92 -5.13
C ASN A 354 -45.73 8.29 -5.42
N LEU A 355 -45.44 8.70 -6.66
CA LEU A 355 -44.10 9.12 -7.08
C LEU A 355 -43.73 10.49 -6.51
N ASN A 356 -44.67 11.44 -6.50
CA ASN A 356 -44.52 12.76 -5.89
C ASN A 356 -44.28 12.65 -4.36
N ASP A 357 -45.01 11.77 -3.68
CA ASP A 357 -44.80 11.46 -2.26
C ASP A 357 -43.42 10.85 -2.00
N ARG A 358 -42.93 9.99 -2.90
CA ARG A 358 -41.56 9.44 -2.83
C ARG A 358 -40.51 10.53 -3.04
N LEU A 359 -40.74 11.46 -3.96
CA LEU A 359 -39.88 12.61 -4.22
C LEU A 359 -39.83 13.55 -3.01
N HIS A 360 -40.97 13.84 -2.37
CA HIS A 360 -41.03 14.64 -1.14
C HIS A 360 -40.27 13.98 0.03
N ARG A 361 -40.37 12.65 0.20
CA ARG A 361 -39.56 11.91 1.19
C ARG A 361 -38.06 12.00 0.89
N LEU A 362 -37.66 11.87 -0.37
CA LEU A 362 -36.25 11.97 -0.79
C LEU A 362 -35.68 13.38 -0.60
N LEU A 363 -36.44 14.44 -0.92
CA LEU A 363 -36.05 15.82 -0.61
C LEU A 363 -35.89 16.06 0.89
N THR A 364 -36.76 15.46 1.72
CA THR A 364 -36.71 15.60 3.18
C THR A 364 -35.47 14.91 3.76
N GLU A 365 -35.15 13.69 3.34
CA GLU A 365 -33.92 13.00 3.74
C GLU A 365 -32.66 13.69 3.18
N LEU A 366 -32.69 14.23 1.96
CA LEU A 366 -31.59 15.02 1.41
C LEU A 366 -31.31 16.28 2.27
N HIS A 367 -32.35 17.03 2.63
CA HIS A 367 -32.21 18.20 3.50
C HIS A 367 -31.71 17.85 4.90
N LYS A 368 -32.14 16.70 5.44
CA LYS A 368 -31.61 16.15 6.70
C LYS A 368 -30.13 15.76 6.57
N LYS A 369 -29.71 15.14 5.46
CA LYS A 369 -28.30 14.81 5.18
C LYS A 369 -27.42 16.05 4.96
N GLU A 370 -27.95 17.10 4.35
CA GLU A 370 -27.31 18.42 4.28
C GLU A 370 -27.05 18.98 5.70
N ILE A 371 -28.02 18.89 6.62
CA ILE A 371 -27.84 19.32 8.01
C ILE A 371 -26.81 18.44 8.74
N GLU A 372 -26.88 17.11 8.62
CA GLU A 372 -25.91 16.18 9.21
C GLU A 372 -24.48 16.46 8.73
N LEU A 373 -24.28 16.63 7.41
CA LEU A 373 -23.00 16.96 6.80
C LEU A 373 -22.45 18.32 7.28
N ASN A 374 -23.29 19.33 7.45
CA ASN A 374 -22.84 20.64 7.92
C ASN A 374 -22.53 20.64 9.44
N LEU A 375 -23.19 19.79 10.23
CA LEU A 375 -22.79 19.51 11.62
C LEU A 375 -21.45 18.77 11.70
N GLU A 376 -21.20 17.82 10.80
CA GLU A 376 -19.93 17.08 10.73
C GLU A 376 -18.75 17.97 10.28
N LYS A 377 -18.95 18.85 9.29
CA LYS A 377 -17.96 19.88 8.90
C LYS A 377 -17.57 20.77 10.09
N GLU A 378 -18.54 21.23 10.87
CA GLU A 378 -18.28 22.07 12.06
C GLU A 378 -17.62 21.28 13.22
N GLN A 379 -17.91 19.98 13.37
CA GLN A 379 -17.17 19.12 14.31
C GLN A 379 -15.72 18.91 13.87
N ASN A 380 -15.49 18.61 12.59
CA ASN A 380 -14.15 18.44 12.02
C ASN A 380 -13.34 19.74 12.13
N LYS A 381 -13.94 20.90 11.87
CA LYS A 381 -13.30 22.21 12.11
C LYS A 381 -12.83 22.36 13.56
N ARG A 382 -13.69 22.07 14.54
CA ARG A 382 -13.33 22.12 15.98
C ARG A 382 -12.24 21.11 16.36
N PHE A 383 -12.15 19.99 15.65
CA PHE A 383 -11.05 19.03 15.80
C PHE A 383 -9.73 19.62 15.27
N TRP A 384 -9.74 20.25 14.09
CA TRP A 384 -8.60 20.98 13.55
C TRP A 384 -8.14 22.11 14.46
N ASP A 385 -9.05 22.97 14.93
CA ASP A 385 -8.75 24.05 15.88
C ASP A 385 -8.04 23.50 17.13
N ARG A 386 -8.59 22.45 17.75
CA ARG A 386 -7.99 21.79 18.92
C ARG A 386 -6.65 21.11 18.60
N ASN A 387 -6.49 20.53 17.42
CA ASN A 387 -5.23 19.90 17.02
C ASN A 387 -4.13 20.97 16.81
N THR A 388 -4.49 22.14 16.30
CA THR A 388 -3.60 23.31 16.23
C THR A 388 -3.21 23.81 17.62
N GLU A 389 -4.17 23.92 18.56
CA GLU A 389 -3.87 24.25 19.97
C GLU A 389 -2.93 23.22 20.64
N ASN A 390 -3.18 21.93 20.41
CA ASN A 390 -2.34 20.83 20.89
C ASN A 390 -0.93 20.86 20.28
N SER A 391 -0.80 21.11 18.98
CA SER A 391 0.49 21.30 18.29
C SER A 391 1.29 22.45 18.91
N ILE A 392 0.64 23.60 19.12
CA ILE A 392 1.24 24.76 19.79
C ILE A 392 1.67 24.42 21.23
N ALA A 393 0.90 23.60 21.96
CA ALA A 393 1.26 23.13 23.29
C ALA A 393 2.46 22.16 23.27
N ILE A 394 2.50 21.22 22.33
CA ILE A 394 3.62 20.28 22.12
C ILE A 394 4.90 21.05 21.78
N ASP A 395 4.86 22.06 20.91
CA ASP A 395 6.04 22.85 20.57
C ASP A 395 6.54 23.74 21.72
N ARG A 396 5.65 24.17 22.64
CA ARG A 396 6.07 24.82 23.90
C ARG A 396 6.78 23.82 24.82
N LEU A 397 6.31 22.56 24.88
CA LEU A 397 6.94 21.50 25.66
C LEU A 397 8.29 21.06 25.07
N ARG A 398 8.40 20.91 23.74
CA ARG A 398 9.65 20.63 23.02
C ARG A 398 10.71 21.68 23.34
N ARG A 399 10.43 22.97 23.09
CA ARG A 399 11.34 24.09 23.44
C ARG A 399 11.75 24.10 24.91
N ARG A 400 10.87 23.68 25.83
CA ARG A 400 11.18 23.56 27.27
C ARG A 400 12.08 22.35 27.58
N LEU A 401 11.91 21.25 26.86
CA LEU A 401 12.79 20.07 26.91
C LEU A 401 14.17 20.41 26.33
N ASP A 402 14.24 21.05 25.16
CA ASP A 402 15.49 21.48 24.53
C ASP A 402 16.29 22.41 25.46
N SER A 403 15.61 23.39 26.08
CA SER A 403 16.21 24.26 27.10
C SER A 403 16.73 23.49 28.33
N LYS A 404 16.19 22.31 28.64
CA LYS A 404 16.65 21.45 29.74
C LYS A 404 17.79 20.52 29.30
N THR A 405 17.75 19.98 28.08
CA THR A 405 18.88 19.27 27.46
C THR A 405 20.12 20.16 27.39
N MET A 406 19.96 21.41 26.95
CA MET A 406 21.04 22.42 26.93
C MET A 406 21.54 22.81 28.33
N GLN A 407 20.71 22.69 29.37
CA GLN A 407 21.16 22.86 30.76
C GLN A 407 21.96 21.64 31.25
N LEU A 408 21.47 20.42 30.96
CA LEU A 408 22.15 19.17 31.32
C LEU A 408 23.51 19.05 30.64
N GLN A 409 23.63 19.37 29.35
CA GLN A 409 24.89 19.29 28.61
C GLN A 409 25.97 20.24 29.17
N ARG A 410 25.58 21.43 29.66
CA ARG A 410 26.49 22.34 30.37
C ARG A 410 26.98 21.73 31.69
N MET A 411 26.07 21.15 32.48
CA MET A 411 26.44 20.47 33.72
C MET A 411 27.32 19.24 33.47
N GLU A 412 27.05 18.48 32.41
CA GLU A 412 27.86 17.33 32.01
C GLU A 412 29.28 17.76 31.60
N ASN A 413 29.42 18.87 30.88
CA ASN A 413 30.73 19.44 30.54
C ASN A 413 31.49 19.90 31.79
N THR A 414 30.84 20.59 32.75
CA THR A 414 31.45 20.94 34.03
C THR A 414 31.89 19.69 34.82
N VAL A 415 31.11 18.60 34.78
CA VAL A 415 31.49 17.32 35.42
C VAL A 415 32.66 16.64 34.69
N LYS A 416 32.77 16.77 33.36
CA LYS A 416 33.93 16.29 32.58
C LYS A 416 35.19 17.08 32.95
N GLU A 417 35.10 18.42 33.00
CA GLU A 417 36.18 19.32 33.42
C GLU A 417 36.66 19.02 34.84
N MET A 418 35.74 18.86 35.80
CA MET A 418 36.09 18.45 37.17
C MET A 418 36.74 17.06 37.23
N ARG A 419 36.32 16.13 36.35
CA ARG A 419 36.92 14.78 36.27
C ARG A 419 38.33 14.83 35.68
N THR A 420 38.58 15.62 34.63
CA THR A 420 39.92 15.76 34.05
C THR A 420 40.87 16.49 35.00
N GLU A 421 40.41 17.50 35.73
CA GLU A 421 41.22 18.17 36.76
C GLU A 421 41.57 17.23 37.93
N CYS A 422 40.61 16.44 38.41
CA CYS A 422 40.84 15.41 39.43
C CYS A 422 41.85 14.34 38.93
N HIS A 423 41.74 13.92 37.67
CA HIS A 423 42.69 12.97 37.06
C HIS A 423 44.10 13.58 37.01
N ARG A 424 44.23 14.81 36.51
CA ARG A 424 45.50 15.57 36.45
C ARG A 424 46.13 15.76 37.83
N GLN A 425 45.31 16.03 38.86
CA GLN A 425 45.77 16.11 40.24
C GLN A 425 46.33 14.78 40.75
N MET A 426 45.68 13.66 40.40
CA MET A 426 46.16 12.32 40.73
C MET A 426 47.44 11.96 39.97
N GLU A 427 47.57 12.34 38.69
CA GLU A 427 48.81 12.19 37.92
C GLU A 427 49.98 12.95 38.55
N CYS A 428 49.76 14.21 38.97
CA CYS A 428 50.77 15.00 39.69
C CYS A 428 51.19 14.34 41.02
N GLN A 429 50.25 13.74 41.77
CA GLN A 429 50.58 12.98 42.98
C GLN A 429 51.37 11.70 42.66
N MET A 430 51.00 10.97 41.62
CA MET A 430 51.72 9.77 41.18
C MET A 430 53.13 10.08 40.69
N ALA A 431 53.35 11.22 40.03
CA ALA A 431 54.69 11.70 39.67
C ALA A 431 55.56 11.99 40.90
N ALA A 432 55.02 12.68 41.92
CA ALA A 432 55.74 12.94 43.17
C ALA A 432 56.02 11.65 43.97
N ILE A 433 55.11 10.67 43.95
CA ILE A 433 55.33 9.33 44.53
C ILE A 433 56.43 8.58 43.76
N LYS A 434 56.47 8.68 42.43
CA LYS A 434 57.53 8.08 41.60
C LYS A 434 58.91 8.68 41.90
N GLU A 435 59.02 10.01 41.96
CA GLU A 435 60.27 10.68 42.35
C GLU A 435 60.73 10.27 43.75
N LYS A 436 59.79 10.17 44.71
CA LYS A 436 60.08 9.65 46.05
C LYS A 436 60.58 8.21 46.01
N ASN A 437 59.97 7.33 45.21
CA ASN A 437 60.44 5.95 45.04
C ASN A 437 61.83 5.89 44.37
N GLU A 438 62.13 6.77 43.42
CA GLU A 438 63.46 6.91 42.82
C GLU A 438 64.50 7.48 43.81
N SER A 439 64.09 8.30 44.80
CA SER A 439 64.94 8.70 45.94
C SER A 439 65.22 7.53 46.89
N ILE A 440 64.22 6.69 47.17
CA ILE A 440 64.36 5.48 47.99
C ILE A 440 65.28 4.46 47.28
N GLY A 441 65.13 4.25 45.97
CA GLY A 441 66.04 3.42 45.17
C GLY A 441 67.49 3.91 45.21
N ARG A 442 67.71 5.23 45.17
CA ARG A 442 69.04 5.83 45.37
C ARG A 442 69.59 5.58 46.77
N ILE A 443 68.77 5.70 47.82
CA ILE A 443 69.17 5.38 49.21
C ILE A 443 69.51 3.90 49.36
N SER A 444 68.74 2.99 48.76
CA SER A 444 69.06 1.55 48.73
C SER A 444 70.39 1.27 48.00
N SER A 445 70.65 1.93 46.87
CA SER A 445 71.93 1.81 46.14
C SER A 445 73.12 2.37 46.92
N LEU A 446 72.93 3.42 47.71
CA LEU A 446 73.97 3.94 48.62
C LEU A 446 74.18 3.00 49.81
N THR A 447 73.13 2.32 50.27
CA THR A 447 73.19 1.33 51.36
C THR A 447 73.95 0.07 50.91
N THR A 448 73.74 -0.43 49.68
CA THR A 448 74.50 -1.57 49.15
C THR A 448 75.96 -1.20 48.82
N GLN A 449 76.26 0.04 48.44
CA GLN A 449 77.63 0.53 48.33
C GLN A 449 78.32 0.68 49.70
N LEU A 450 77.59 1.08 50.74
CA LEU A 450 78.11 1.12 52.11
C LEU A 450 78.40 -0.29 52.63
N GLU A 451 77.58 -1.29 52.31
CA GLU A 451 77.83 -2.66 52.75
C GLU A 451 78.95 -3.35 51.95
N SER A 452 79.04 -3.13 50.63
CA SER A 452 80.14 -3.67 49.83
C SER A 452 81.49 -3.05 50.20
N THR A 453 81.53 -1.75 50.55
CA THR A 453 82.76 -1.11 51.04
C THR A 453 83.20 -1.66 52.40
N LYS A 454 82.27 -1.92 53.34
CA LYS A 454 82.59 -2.68 54.57
C LYS A 454 83.11 -4.09 54.26
N GLU A 455 82.50 -4.80 53.32
CA GLU A 455 82.94 -6.16 52.95
C GLU A 455 84.35 -6.16 52.35
N THR A 456 84.69 -5.17 51.50
CA THR A 456 86.07 -4.98 51.03
C THR A 456 87.04 -4.60 52.15
N LEU A 457 86.59 -3.85 53.17
CA LEU A 457 87.41 -3.52 54.33
C LEU A 457 87.74 -4.76 55.18
N CYS A 458 86.81 -5.71 55.29
CA CYS A 458 87.08 -7.01 55.91
C CYS A 458 88.07 -7.85 55.08
N LYS A 459 87.87 -7.94 53.76
CA LYS A 459 88.78 -8.72 52.88
C LYS A 459 90.20 -8.15 52.85
N VAL A 460 90.37 -6.83 52.77
CA VAL A 460 91.69 -6.18 52.86
C VAL A 460 92.37 -6.43 54.22
N LYS A 461 91.60 -6.53 55.30
CA LYS A 461 92.11 -6.89 56.63
C LYS A 461 92.58 -8.35 56.71
N GLU A 462 91.88 -9.26 56.03
CA GLU A 462 92.25 -10.68 55.93
C GLU A 462 93.48 -10.87 55.04
N ASP A 463 93.50 -10.25 53.85
CA ASP A 463 94.64 -10.24 52.93
C ASP A 463 95.93 -9.69 53.59
N LEU A 464 95.82 -8.64 54.40
CA LEU A 464 96.96 -8.09 55.13
C LEU A 464 97.58 -9.12 56.10
N THR A 465 96.76 -9.98 56.72
CA THR A 465 97.26 -11.07 57.58
C THR A 465 97.83 -12.24 56.79
N ALA A 466 97.29 -12.56 55.61
CA ALA A 466 97.83 -13.59 54.73
C ALA A 466 99.18 -13.19 54.11
N LYS A 467 99.33 -11.92 53.69
CA LYS A 467 100.59 -11.42 53.09
C LYS A 467 101.75 -11.34 54.10
N GLN A 468 101.45 -11.30 55.40
CA GLN A 468 102.47 -11.44 56.45
C GLN A 468 103.10 -12.85 56.44
N THR A 469 102.30 -13.91 56.22
CA THR A 469 102.78 -15.31 56.19
C THR A 469 103.34 -15.75 54.83
N ASP A 470 102.90 -15.15 53.73
CA ASP A 470 103.46 -15.40 52.40
C ASP A 470 104.93 -14.95 52.30
N LEU A 471 105.31 -13.90 53.02
CA LEU A 471 106.67 -13.33 52.96
C LEU A 471 107.72 -14.30 53.55
N GLU A 472 107.45 -14.89 54.72
CA GLU A 472 108.34 -15.87 55.37
C GLU A 472 108.43 -17.22 54.62
N THR A 473 107.48 -17.51 53.74
CA THR A 473 107.47 -18.74 52.92
C THR A 473 108.06 -18.54 51.53
N ALA A 474 108.00 -17.32 50.97
CA ALA A 474 108.65 -16.96 49.70
C ALA A 474 110.18 -17.12 49.78
N GLU A 475 110.83 -16.66 50.85
CA GLU A 475 112.29 -16.75 51.02
C GLU A 475 112.81 -18.21 51.02
N LYS A 476 111.94 -19.18 51.37
CA LYS A 476 112.30 -20.59 51.49
C LYS A 476 112.07 -21.42 50.21
N THR A 477 111.33 -20.88 49.23
CA THR A 477 110.96 -21.61 48.00
C THR A 477 111.88 -21.31 46.81
N VAL A 478 112.52 -20.13 46.78
CA VAL A 478 113.52 -19.75 45.75
C VAL A 478 114.65 -20.79 45.64
N SER A 479 115.07 -21.39 46.76
CA SER A 479 116.16 -22.39 46.77
C SER A 479 115.82 -23.73 46.12
N ASN A 480 114.54 -24.03 45.86
CA ASN A 480 114.12 -25.36 45.37
C ASN A 480 113.83 -25.39 43.86
N LEU A 481 113.50 -24.25 43.24
CA LEU A 481 113.15 -24.20 41.81
C LEU A 481 114.34 -24.50 40.88
N THR A 482 115.57 -24.21 41.34
CA THR A 482 116.82 -24.49 40.60
C THR A 482 117.02 -25.97 40.26
N ALA A 483 116.45 -26.89 41.05
CA ALA A 483 116.59 -28.33 40.83
C ALA A 483 115.61 -28.91 39.79
N CYS A 484 114.42 -28.32 39.63
CA CYS A 484 113.36 -28.90 38.80
C CYS A 484 113.61 -28.75 37.28
N LEU A 485 114.40 -27.74 36.89
CA LEU A 485 114.76 -27.51 35.48
C LEU A 485 115.55 -28.69 34.86
N GLN A 486 116.37 -29.35 35.67
CA GLN A 486 117.27 -30.42 35.23
C GLN A 486 116.57 -31.77 34.96
N GLU A 487 115.33 -31.93 35.42
CA GLU A 487 114.55 -33.16 35.24
C GLU A 487 113.90 -33.26 33.85
N LYS A 488 113.60 -32.12 33.22
CA LYS A 488 112.75 -32.06 32.00
C LYS A 488 113.44 -32.47 30.71
N GLU A 489 114.77 -32.41 30.62
CA GLU A 489 115.51 -32.84 29.42
C GLU A 489 115.39 -34.36 29.18
N SER A 490 115.29 -35.15 30.26
CA SER A 490 115.23 -36.62 30.20
C SER A 490 113.98 -37.19 29.50
N ALA A 491 112.87 -36.43 29.47
CA ALA A 491 111.59 -36.90 28.95
C ALA A 491 111.51 -36.94 27.41
N LEU A 492 112.33 -36.15 26.72
CA LEU A 492 112.26 -36.00 25.25
C LEU A 492 112.71 -37.27 24.50
N GLU A 493 113.69 -38.01 25.01
CA GLU A 493 114.26 -39.17 24.30
C GLU A 493 113.30 -40.37 24.21
N VAL A 494 112.30 -40.46 25.10
CA VAL A 494 111.26 -41.50 25.03
C VAL A 494 110.36 -41.29 23.82
N THR A 495 109.96 -40.05 23.53
CA THR A 495 109.02 -39.72 22.45
C THR A 495 109.55 -40.03 21.04
N SER A 496 110.88 -40.12 20.85
CA SER A 496 111.48 -40.46 19.57
C SER A 496 111.25 -41.92 19.12
N LYS A 497 110.79 -42.81 20.00
CA LYS A 497 110.66 -44.26 19.71
C LYS A 497 109.29 -44.66 19.16
N GLU A 498 108.21 -43.99 19.57
CA GLU A 498 106.85 -44.34 19.13
C GLU A 498 106.59 -43.99 17.65
N ILE A 499 107.22 -42.92 17.13
CA ILE A 499 107.01 -42.41 15.76
C ILE A 499 107.31 -43.47 14.68
N LYS A 500 108.29 -44.36 14.91
CA LYS A 500 108.68 -45.41 13.95
C LYS A 500 107.62 -46.52 13.78
N LYS A 501 106.66 -46.62 14.70
CA LYS A 501 105.63 -47.67 14.73
C LYS A 501 104.37 -47.33 13.90
N LEU A 502 104.08 -46.04 13.73
CA LEU A 502 102.92 -45.58 12.94
C LEU A 502 103.17 -45.62 11.42
N HIS A 503 104.44 -45.50 10.99
CA HIS A 503 104.78 -45.44 9.57
C HIS A 503 104.46 -46.73 8.79
N SER A 504 104.48 -47.89 9.45
CA SER A 504 104.15 -49.19 8.83
C SER A 504 102.65 -49.42 8.65
N GLN A 505 101.79 -48.76 9.43
CA GLN A 505 100.33 -48.85 9.27
C GLN A 505 99.79 -48.00 8.11
N LEU A 506 100.58 -47.03 7.61
CA LEU A 506 100.18 -46.18 6.48
C LEU A 506 100.26 -46.94 5.14
N GLY A 507 101.17 -47.91 5.01
CA GLY A 507 101.43 -48.63 3.76
C GLY A 507 100.29 -49.56 3.29
N SER A 508 99.57 -50.19 4.21
CA SER A 508 98.46 -51.10 3.86
C SER A 508 97.23 -50.35 3.33
N ARG A 509 96.86 -49.23 3.96
CA ARG A 509 95.74 -48.36 3.52
C ARG A 509 95.90 -47.80 2.12
N MET A 510 97.14 -47.70 1.62
CA MET A 510 97.42 -47.16 0.29
C MET A 510 97.11 -48.14 -0.85
N GLN A 511 96.98 -49.45 -0.57
CA GLN A 511 96.54 -50.44 -1.55
C GLN A 511 95.01 -50.52 -1.66
N GLU A 512 94.29 -50.27 -0.57
CA GLU A 512 92.82 -50.21 -0.52
C GLU A 512 92.25 -49.12 -1.46
N LEU A 513 92.92 -47.96 -1.51
CA LEU A 513 92.60 -46.84 -2.40
C LEU A 513 92.73 -47.14 -3.90
N GLN A 514 93.46 -48.20 -4.29
CA GLN A 514 93.66 -48.55 -5.69
C GLN A 514 92.44 -49.27 -6.31
N LEU A 515 91.57 -49.88 -5.49
CA LEU A 515 90.36 -50.58 -5.95
C LEU A 515 89.18 -49.63 -6.18
N LEU A 516 88.96 -48.67 -5.27
CA LEU A 516 87.90 -47.65 -5.38
C LEU A 516 87.97 -46.83 -6.68
N LYS A 517 89.17 -46.71 -7.28
CA LYS A 517 89.36 -46.02 -8.55
C LYS A 517 88.68 -46.71 -9.74
N ASN A 518 88.47 -48.02 -9.69
CA ASN A 518 87.77 -48.75 -10.76
C ASN A 518 86.24 -48.60 -10.69
N GLU A 519 85.73 -48.04 -9.59
CA GLU A 519 84.30 -47.82 -9.32
C GLU A 519 83.85 -46.43 -9.82
N GLU A 520 84.80 -45.49 -9.95
CA GLU A 520 84.64 -44.15 -10.53
C GLU A 520 84.21 -44.22 -12.01
N ASP A 521 84.82 -45.11 -12.80
CA ASP A 521 84.48 -45.33 -14.21
C ASP A 521 83.04 -45.86 -14.41
N HIS A 522 82.52 -46.64 -13.45
CA HIS A 522 81.16 -47.19 -13.54
C HIS A 522 80.09 -46.12 -13.30
N LEU A 523 80.37 -45.13 -12.44
CA LEU A 523 79.48 -43.98 -12.19
C LEU A 523 79.34 -43.08 -13.42
N HIS A 524 80.41 -42.94 -14.22
CA HIS A 524 80.37 -42.09 -15.42
C HIS A 524 79.37 -42.59 -16.47
N ASN A 525 79.19 -43.92 -16.60
CA ASN A 525 78.23 -44.53 -17.51
C ASN A 525 76.77 -44.41 -17.03
N VAL A 526 76.53 -44.40 -15.71
CA VAL A 526 75.19 -44.12 -15.16
C VAL A 526 74.83 -42.64 -15.37
N GLN A 527 75.80 -41.74 -15.31
CA GLN A 527 75.58 -40.30 -15.51
C GLN A 527 75.17 -39.96 -16.95
N SER A 528 75.69 -40.66 -17.97
CA SER A 528 75.25 -40.47 -19.36
C SER A 528 73.84 -41.00 -19.60
N GLU A 529 73.45 -42.13 -18.99
CA GLU A 529 72.07 -42.64 -19.03
C GLU A 529 71.08 -41.66 -18.38
N CYS A 530 71.45 -41.01 -17.26
CA CYS A 530 70.63 -39.98 -16.63
C CYS A 530 70.36 -38.76 -17.53
N GLU A 531 71.36 -38.27 -18.28
CA GLU A 531 71.16 -37.14 -19.21
C GLU A 531 70.27 -37.53 -20.41
N VAL A 532 70.35 -38.77 -20.90
CA VAL A 532 69.45 -39.28 -21.96
C VAL A 532 67.99 -39.35 -21.46
N LEU A 533 67.76 -39.87 -20.25
CA LEU A 533 66.42 -39.91 -19.65
C LEU A 533 65.86 -38.50 -19.39
N LYS A 534 66.70 -37.57 -18.95
CA LYS A 534 66.35 -36.16 -18.73
C LYS A 534 65.93 -35.44 -20.01
N LEU A 535 66.57 -35.74 -21.15
CA LEU A 535 66.12 -35.26 -22.47
C LEU A 535 64.79 -35.88 -22.90
N GLN A 536 64.53 -37.16 -22.58
CA GLN A 536 63.20 -37.75 -22.81
C GLN A 536 62.10 -37.12 -21.95
N VAL A 537 62.39 -36.79 -20.68
CA VAL A 537 61.45 -36.10 -19.79
C VAL A 537 61.08 -34.72 -20.36
N LEU A 538 62.07 -33.92 -20.76
CA LEU A 538 61.84 -32.59 -21.36
C LEU A 538 60.97 -32.65 -22.63
N GLU A 539 61.15 -33.65 -23.49
CA GLU A 539 60.30 -33.83 -24.68
C GLU A 539 58.87 -34.28 -24.31
N LYS A 540 58.70 -35.08 -23.24
CA LYS A 540 57.36 -35.42 -22.72
C LYS A 540 56.67 -34.22 -22.08
N GLU A 541 57.40 -33.39 -21.35
CA GLU A 541 56.90 -32.12 -20.78
C GLU A 541 56.47 -31.16 -21.91
N ARG A 542 57.27 -31.03 -22.98
CA ARG A 542 56.92 -30.23 -24.17
C ARG A 542 55.66 -30.74 -24.88
N ILE A 543 55.46 -32.06 -24.94
CA ILE A 543 54.23 -32.66 -25.49
C ILE A 543 53.03 -32.40 -24.57
N ILE A 544 53.22 -32.44 -23.24
CA ILE A 544 52.18 -32.11 -22.26
C ILE A 544 51.78 -30.63 -22.37
N GLU A 545 52.72 -29.70 -22.54
CA GLU A 545 52.37 -28.28 -22.81
C GLU A 545 51.52 -28.09 -24.06
N VAL A 546 51.80 -28.84 -25.14
CA VAL A 546 51.02 -28.75 -26.38
C VAL A 546 49.61 -29.30 -26.17
N PHE A 547 49.45 -30.41 -25.45
CA PHE A 547 48.12 -30.92 -25.10
C PHE A 547 47.38 -30.01 -24.12
N GLN A 548 48.06 -29.38 -23.16
CA GLN A 548 47.46 -28.40 -22.26
C GLN A 548 46.92 -27.20 -23.06
N LYS A 549 47.72 -26.62 -23.96
CA LYS A 549 47.28 -25.53 -24.85
C LYS A 549 46.11 -25.93 -25.76
N GLN A 550 46.03 -27.20 -26.18
CA GLN A 550 44.86 -27.71 -26.92
C GLN A 550 43.63 -27.86 -26.02
N ILE A 551 43.78 -28.33 -24.78
CA ILE A 551 42.70 -28.41 -23.79
C ILE A 551 42.20 -27.01 -23.47
N ASP A 552 43.08 -26.05 -23.18
CA ASP A 552 42.75 -24.67 -22.85
C ASP A 552 41.94 -24.01 -23.99
N ASN A 553 42.38 -24.16 -25.25
CA ASN A 553 41.66 -23.67 -26.42
C ASN A 553 40.28 -24.32 -26.59
N VAL A 554 40.16 -25.65 -26.38
CA VAL A 554 38.87 -26.35 -26.47
C VAL A 554 37.94 -25.94 -25.33
N THR A 555 38.46 -25.76 -24.11
CA THR A 555 37.71 -25.25 -22.97
C THR A 555 37.25 -23.81 -23.20
N GLN A 556 38.05 -22.95 -23.85
CA GLN A 556 37.65 -21.61 -24.25
C GLN A 556 36.49 -21.64 -25.27
N ILE A 557 36.59 -22.47 -26.32
CA ILE A 557 35.55 -22.60 -27.35
C ILE A 557 34.25 -23.17 -26.77
N VAL A 558 34.34 -24.17 -25.88
CA VAL A 558 33.17 -24.72 -25.16
C VAL A 558 32.57 -23.68 -24.21
N GLY A 559 33.40 -22.87 -23.55
CA GLY A 559 32.97 -21.75 -22.72
C GLY A 559 32.21 -20.69 -23.52
N GLN A 560 32.74 -20.29 -24.68
CA GLN A 560 32.09 -19.36 -25.61
C GLN A 560 30.76 -19.91 -26.13
N HIS A 561 30.70 -21.16 -26.60
CA HIS A 561 29.44 -21.77 -27.02
C HIS A 561 28.42 -21.90 -25.88
N SER A 562 28.87 -22.16 -24.64
CA SER A 562 28.00 -22.17 -23.46
C SER A 562 27.44 -20.78 -23.15
N GLN A 563 28.24 -19.73 -23.31
CA GLN A 563 27.80 -18.34 -23.17
C GLN A 563 26.80 -17.94 -24.26
N THR A 564 27.05 -18.27 -25.54
CA THR A 564 26.11 -18.02 -26.64
C THR A 564 24.80 -18.78 -26.46
N ALA A 565 24.85 -20.06 -26.06
CA ALA A 565 23.65 -20.85 -25.79
C ALA A 565 22.86 -20.31 -24.58
N GLY A 566 23.55 -19.84 -23.53
CA GLY A 566 22.92 -19.16 -22.40
C GLY A 566 22.22 -17.86 -22.81
N ALA A 567 22.86 -17.03 -23.63
CA ALA A 567 22.26 -15.81 -24.17
C ALA A 567 21.01 -16.10 -25.01
N MET A 568 21.06 -17.09 -25.91
CA MET A 568 19.92 -17.51 -26.72
C MET A 568 18.75 -18.07 -25.90
N GLU A 569 19.02 -18.79 -24.80
CA GLU A 569 17.96 -19.31 -23.92
C GLU A 569 17.34 -18.20 -23.06
N VAL A 570 18.11 -17.16 -22.70
CA VAL A 570 17.59 -15.94 -22.05
C VAL A 570 16.73 -15.12 -23.03
N GLU A 571 17.20 -14.88 -24.25
CA GLU A 571 16.43 -14.19 -25.31
C GLU A 571 15.12 -14.93 -25.60
N LYS A 572 15.18 -16.26 -25.75
CA LYS A 572 14.00 -17.13 -25.90
C LYS A 572 13.04 -17.03 -24.72
N SER A 573 13.53 -16.90 -23.49
CA SER A 573 12.71 -16.71 -22.30
C SER A 573 12.05 -15.33 -22.28
N GLN A 574 12.78 -14.27 -22.63
CA GLN A 574 12.28 -12.90 -22.76
C GLN A 574 11.19 -12.78 -23.84
N LEU A 575 11.39 -13.39 -25.01
CA LEU A 575 10.38 -13.44 -26.07
C LEU A 575 9.11 -14.22 -25.65
N ILE A 576 9.26 -15.28 -24.83
CA ILE A 576 8.11 -16.00 -24.27
C ILE A 576 7.37 -15.13 -23.24
N GLU A 577 8.07 -14.36 -22.41
CA GLU A 577 7.47 -13.41 -21.46
C GLU A 577 6.70 -12.31 -22.20
N GLU A 578 7.32 -11.66 -23.20
CA GLU A 578 6.67 -10.64 -24.03
C GLU A 578 5.43 -11.19 -24.77
N ILE A 579 5.48 -12.41 -25.32
CA ILE A 579 4.32 -13.05 -25.96
C ILE A 579 3.17 -13.27 -24.96
N ASN A 580 3.47 -13.64 -23.71
CA ASN A 580 2.45 -13.80 -22.67
C ASN A 580 1.87 -12.44 -22.24
N ASP A 581 2.69 -11.41 -22.09
CA ASP A 581 2.22 -10.06 -21.77
C ASP A 581 1.36 -9.45 -22.89
N TRP A 582 1.76 -9.60 -24.15
CA TRP A 582 0.93 -9.20 -25.29
C TRP A 582 -0.39 -9.96 -25.34
N LYS A 583 -0.40 -11.25 -24.99
CA LYS A 583 -1.62 -12.06 -24.88
C LYS A 583 -2.53 -11.56 -23.76
N VAL A 584 -2.01 -11.33 -22.55
CA VAL A 584 -2.78 -10.78 -21.41
C VAL A 584 -3.30 -9.37 -21.74
N LYS A 585 -2.53 -8.55 -22.45
CA LYS A 585 -2.93 -7.21 -22.90
C LYS A 585 -4.03 -7.27 -23.95
N ALA A 586 -3.97 -8.21 -24.90
CA ALA A 586 -5.04 -8.45 -25.87
C ALA A 586 -6.33 -8.96 -25.20
N GLU A 587 -6.22 -9.87 -24.23
CA GLU A 587 -7.38 -10.39 -23.48
C GLU A 587 -8.05 -9.31 -22.61
N LYS A 588 -7.26 -8.43 -21.97
CA LYS A 588 -7.75 -7.23 -21.27
C LYS A 588 -8.42 -6.23 -22.22
N LEU A 589 -7.84 -5.99 -23.40
CA LEU A 589 -8.44 -5.10 -24.41
C LEU A 589 -9.76 -5.64 -24.95
N LYS A 590 -9.83 -6.96 -25.18
CA LYS A 590 -11.07 -7.63 -25.60
C LYS A 590 -12.18 -7.49 -24.56
N ILE A 591 -11.91 -7.71 -23.27
CA ILE A 591 -12.91 -7.49 -22.22
C ILE A 591 -13.39 -6.04 -22.21
N ALA A 592 -12.48 -5.08 -22.38
CA ALA A 592 -12.81 -3.64 -22.46
C ALA A 592 -13.52 -3.23 -23.78
N GLU A 593 -13.51 -4.09 -24.81
CA GLU A 593 -14.27 -3.97 -26.05
C GLU A 593 -15.68 -4.57 -25.87
N ASP A 594 -15.77 -5.81 -25.37
CA ASP A 594 -17.03 -6.49 -25.00
C ASP A 594 -17.88 -5.63 -24.03
N GLU A 595 -17.27 -5.01 -23.01
CA GLU A 595 -17.97 -4.08 -22.11
C GLU A 595 -18.42 -2.77 -22.80
N LYS A 596 -17.72 -2.31 -23.84
CA LYS A 596 -18.13 -1.09 -24.58
C LYS A 596 -19.30 -1.39 -25.49
N GLU A 597 -19.27 -2.52 -26.19
CA GLU A 597 -20.37 -2.97 -27.04
C GLU A 597 -21.65 -3.18 -26.22
N ALA A 598 -21.54 -3.81 -25.05
CA ALA A 598 -22.66 -3.94 -24.11
C ALA A 598 -23.25 -2.58 -23.68
N ARG A 599 -22.40 -1.58 -23.43
CA ARG A 599 -22.83 -0.20 -23.10
C ARG A 599 -23.43 0.55 -24.30
N ILE A 600 -22.97 0.27 -25.52
CA ILE A 600 -23.56 0.82 -26.75
C ILE A 600 -24.98 0.27 -26.90
N HIS A 601 -25.17 -1.05 -26.83
CA HIS A 601 -26.51 -1.66 -26.92
C HIS A 601 -27.46 -1.22 -25.81
N GLU A 602 -26.98 -0.97 -24.58
CA GLU A 602 -27.80 -0.36 -23.51
C GLU A 602 -28.29 1.05 -23.90
N MET A 603 -27.40 1.87 -24.47
CA MET A 603 -27.76 3.22 -24.95
C MET A 603 -28.70 3.17 -26.15
N GLU A 604 -28.51 2.26 -27.10
CA GLU A 604 -29.38 2.06 -28.26
C GLU A 604 -30.80 1.63 -27.85
N ALA A 605 -30.91 0.69 -26.90
CA ALA A 605 -32.20 0.27 -26.34
C ALA A 605 -32.91 1.44 -25.63
N ARG A 606 -32.17 2.22 -24.83
CA ARG A 606 -32.72 3.39 -24.13
C ARG A 606 -33.09 4.55 -25.06
N LEU A 607 -32.35 4.75 -26.14
CA LEU A 607 -32.73 5.71 -27.20
C LEU A 607 -34.02 5.27 -27.90
N SER A 608 -34.17 3.97 -28.16
CA SER A 608 -35.39 3.39 -28.76
C SER A 608 -36.61 3.56 -27.84
N GLU A 609 -36.44 3.38 -26.53
CA GLU A 609 -37.48 3.64 -25.53
C GLU A 609 -37.89 5.13 -25.48
N LEU A 610 -36.91 6.04 -25.46
CA LEU A 610 -37.15 7.49 -25.46
C LEU A 610 -37.78 7.99 -26.77
N GLU A 611 -37.44 7.43 -27.93
CA GLU A 611 -38.09 7.72 -29.21
C GLU A 611 -39.56 7.25 -29.18
N LEU A 612 -39.85 6.08 -28.61
CA LEU A 612 -41.21 5.58 -28.42
C LEU A 612 -42.03 6.45 -27.44
N GLU A 613 -41.43 6.89 -26.33
CA GLU A 613 -42.07 7.82 -25.39
C GLU A 613 -42.37 9.17 -26.05
N LYS A 614 -41.41 9.73 -26.78
CA LYS A 614 -41.56 10.94 -27.59
C LYS A 614 -42.71 10.81 -28.60
N VAL A 615 -42.84 9.69 -29.30
CA VAL A 615 -43.96 9.43 -30.23
C VAL A 615 -45.30 9.39 -29.48
N LYS A 616 -45.39 8.68 -28.35
CA LYS A 616 -46.61 8.66 -27.50
C LYS A 616 -47.00 10.07 -27.05
N LEU A 617 -46.05 10.85 -26.53
CA LEU A 617 -46.28 12.22 -26.08
C LEU A 617 -46.71 13.15 -27.21
N VAL A 618 -46.13 13.01 -28.42
CA VAL A 618 -46.56 13.77 -29.61
C VAL A 618 -48.00 13.42 -29.98
N ASN A 619 -48.38 12.13 -30.02
CA ASN A 619 -49.74 11.69 -30.33
C ASN A 619 -50.75 12.29 -29.34
N THR A 620 -50.50 12.15 -28.03
CA THR A 620 -51.36 12.74 -26.98
C THR A 620 -51.41 14.27 -27.03
N CYS A 621 -50.35 14.94 -27.49
CA CYS A 621 -50.38 16.38 -27.74
C CYS A 621 -51.24 16.74 -28.97
N THR A 622 -51.21 15.93 -30.04
CA THR A 622 -52.07 16.15 -31.21
C THR A 622 -53.55 15.84 -30.93
N GLU A 623 -53.84 14.83 -30.12
CA GLU A 623 -55.20 14.50 -29.64
C GLU A 623 -55.78 15.67 -28.83
N ARG A 624 -55.06 16.14 -27.81
CA ARG A 624 -55.47 17.31 -27.00
C ARG A 624 -55.58 18.60 -27.80
N LEU A 625 -54.79 18.75 -28.87
CA LEU A 625 -54.90 19.88 -29.79
C LEU A 625 -56.18 19.77 -30.64
N HIS A 626 -56.62 18.57 -31.01
CA HIS A 626 -57.91 18.36 -31.67
C HIS A 626 -59.07 18.69 -30.72
N GLU A 627 -59.09 18.10 -29.52
CA GLU A 627 -60.08 18.37 -28.46
C GLU A 627 -60.21 19.89 -28.18
N LEU A 628 -59.08 20.60 -28.10
CA LEU A 628 -59.05 22.05 -27.86
C LEU A 628 -59.62 22.86 -29.03
N ASN A 629 -59.43 22.43 -30.28
CA ASN A 629 -60.02 23.09 -31.44
C ASN A 629 -61.53 22.83 -31.53
N ASP A 630 -62.00 21.63 -31.16
CA ASP A 630 -63.41 21.28 -31.16
C ASP A 630 -64.16 22.01 -30.04
N MET A 631 -63.64 22.03 -28.81
CA MET A 631 -64.16 22.85 -27.71
C MET A 631 -64.16 24.35 -28.05
N LYS A 632 -63.16 24.83 -28.80
CA LYS A 632 -63.14 26.22 -29.28
C LYS A 632 -64.27 26.47 -30.27
N LEU A 633 -64.51 25.55 -31.21
CA LEU A 633 -65.59 25.63 -32.20
C LEU A 633 -66.97 25.63 -31.51
N GLU A 634 -67.20 24.73 -30.56
CA GLU A 634 -68.42 24.69 -29.73
C GLU A 634 -68.61 25.99 -28.94
N LYS A 635 -67.55 26.49 -28.30
CA LYS A 635 -67.58 27.77 -27.58
C LYS A 635 -67.84 28.96 -28.52
N ASP A 636 -67.36 28.93 -29.77
CA ASP A 636 -67.67 29.96 -30.78
C ASP A 636 -69.12 29.84 -31.29
N GLN A 637 -69.68 28.62 -31.39
CA GLN A 637 -71.11 28.39 -31.68
C GLN A 637 -72.00 28.93 -30.55
N LEU A 638 -71.73 28.57 -29.29
CA LEU A 638 -72.48 29.04 -28.12
C LEU A 638 -72.45 30.57 -27.95
N ILE A 639 -71.37 31.25 -28.37
CA ILE A 639 -71.32 32.71 -28.41
C ILE A 639 -72.27 33.30 -29.46
N ASN A 640 -72.40 32.66 -30.63
CA ASN A 640 -73.33 33.09 -31.67
C ASN A 640 -74.79 32.80 -31.28
N GLU A 641 -75.07 31.69 -30.60
CA GLU A 641 -76.38 31.40 -30.01
C GLU A 641 -76.73 32.44 -28.92
N LEU A 642 -75.78 32.75 -28.02
CA LEU A 642 -75.97 33.79 -27.00
C LEU A 642 -76.26 35.16 -27.61
N HIS A 643 -75.55 35.55 -28.68
CA HIS A 643 -75.82 36.80 -29.41
C HIS A 643 -77.21 36.79 -30.06
N THR A 644 -77.66 35.64 -30.56
CA THR A 644 -79.01 35.47 -31.13
C THR A 644 -80.07 35.64 -30.04
N CYS A 645 -79.95 34.93 -28.91
CA CYS A 645 -80.85 35.08 -27.76
C CYS A 645 -80.83 36.50 -27.17
N GLN A 646 -79.70 37.20 -27.17
CA GLN A 646 -79.62 38.62 -26.76
C GLN A 646 -80.36 39.53 -27.73
N SER A 647 -80.30 39.26 -29.03
CA SER A 647 -81.03 40.01 -30.07
C SER A 647 -82.54 39.78 -29.97
N GLU A 648 -82.96 38.54 -29.71
CA GLU A 648 -84.35 38.18 -29.44
C GLU A 648 -84.87 38.83 -28.15
N LEU A 649 -84.08 38.82 -27.06
CA LEU A 649 -84.41 39.50 -25.81
C LEU A 649 -84.51 41.02 -25.98
N ALA A 650 -83.68 41.63 -26.83
CA ALA A 650 -83.79 43.06 -27.14
C ALA A 650 -85.11 43.37 -27.86
N GLY A 651 -85.46 42.63 -28.92
CA GLY A 651 -86.74 42.79 -29.62
C GLY A 651 -87.97 42.48 -28.73
N LEU A 652 -87.84 41.55 -27.77
CA LEU A 652 -88.89 41.26 -26.79
C LEU A 652 -89.03 42.38 -25.74
N ALA A 653 -87.94 43.07 -25.39
CA ALA A 653 -87.93 44.22 -24.50
C ALA A 653 -88.49 45.48 -25.18
N GLU A 654 -88.15 45.71 -26.46
CA GLU A 654 -88.78 46.72 -27.31
C GLU A 654 -90.29 46.49 -27.40
N GLY A 655 -90.73 45.27 -27.75
CA GLY A 655 -92.16 44.91 -27.78
C GLY A 655 -92.86 44.95 -26.41
N PHE A 656 -92.13 44.87 -25.29
CA PHE A 656 -92.68 45.10 -23.96
C PHE A 656 -92.85 46.60 -23.66
N GLU A 657 -91.92 47.43 -24.10
CA GLU A 657 -92.03 48.89 -23.98
C GLU A 657 -93.12 49.45 -24.90
N ASP A 658 -93.25 48.99 -26.15
CA ASP A 658 -94.39 49.28 -27.04
C ASP A 658 -95.73 48.94 -26.38
N LEU A 659 -95.81 47.76 -25.76
CA LEU A 659 -97.01 47.29 -25.06
C LEU A 659 -97.30 48.12 -23.79
N LYS A 660 -96.25 48.57 -23.09
CA LYS A 660 -96.33 49.42 -21.91
C LYS A 660 -96.74 50.85 -22.26
N GLU A 661 -96.24 51.40 -23.36
CA GLU A 661 -96.70 52.68 -23.94
C GLU A 661 -98.18 52.56 -24.36
N TYR A 662 -98.57 51.53 -25.11
CA TYR A 662 -99.98 51.28 -25.43
C TYR A 662 -100.88 51.14 -24.19
N TYR A 663 -100.42 50.45 -23.14
CA TYR A 663 -101.16 50.37 -21.87
C TYR A 663 -101.21 51.70 -21.12
N GLN A 664 -100.17 52.53 -21.21
CA GLN A 664 -100.16 53.87 -20.62
C GLN A 664 -101.06 54.83 -21.40
N ASP A 665 -100.97 54.90 -22.73
CA ASP A 665 -101.92 55.59 -23.62
C ASP A 665 -103.37 55.20 -23.30
N LYS A 666 -103.62 53.90 -23.10
CA LYS A 666 -104.94 53.39 -22.75
C LYS A 666 -105.34 53.72 -21.33
N MET A 667 -104.39 53.83 -20.40
CA MET A 667 -104.62 54.29 -19.04
C MET A 667 -104.90 55.80 -18.99
N GLU A 668 -104.19 56.62 -19.76
CA GLU A 668 -104.42 58.06 -19.91
C GLU A 668 -105.73 58.35 -20.65
N ALA A 669 -106.06 57.57 -21.68
CA ALA A 669 -107.35 57.61 -22.35
C ALA A 669 -108.48 57.23 -21.37
N MET A 670 -108.35 56.12 -20.63
CA MET A 670 -109.31 55.75 -19.58
C MET A 670 -109.37 56.81 -18.48
N GLU A 671 -108.25 57.40 -18.06
CA GLU A 671 -108.21 58.47 -17.07
C GLU A 671 -108.87 59.75 -17.60
N SER A 672 -108.78 60.07 -18.89
CA SER A 672 -109.55 61.18 -19.47
C SER A 672 -111.07 60.93 -19.36
N THR A 673 -111.50 59.67 -19.59
CA THR A 673 -112.92 59.29 -19.37
C THR A 673 -113.29 59.25 -17.90
N ALA A 674 -112.38 58.80 -17.03
CA ALA A 674 -112.57 58.74 -15.59
C ALA A 674 -112.60 60.14 -14.98
N ASN A 675 -111.80 61.09 -15.47
CA ASN A 675 -111.81 62.49 -15.04
C ASN A 675 -113.07 63.22 -15.54
N ARG A 676 -113.60 62.88 -16.73
CA ARG A 676 -114.95 63.29 -17.19
C ARG A 676 -116.05 62.73 -16.28
N LEU A 677 -115.99 61.44 -15.94
CA LEU A 677 -116.89 60.81 -14.96
C LEU A 677 -116.68 61.37 -13.54
N LYS A 678 -115.47 61.83 -13.18
CA LYS A 678 -115.11 62.42 -11.88
C LYS A 678 -115.54 63.88 -11.78
N MET A 679 -115.74 64.60 -12.89
CA MET A 679 -116.48 65.86 -12.88
C MET A 679 -117.96 65.64 -12.59
N GLN A 680 -118.58 64.64 -13.22
CA GLN A 680 -119.95 64.22 -12.90
C GLN A 680 -120.05 63.72 -11.44
N LEU A 681 -119.09 62.92 -10.98
CA LEU A 681 -118.98 62.46 -9.60
C LEU A 681 -118.75 63.64 -8.63
N LYS A 682 -117.94 64.65 -8.97
CA LYS A 682 -117.74 65.83 -8.11
C LYS A 682 -119.04 66.61 -7.87
N SER A 683 -119.96 66.61 -8.84
CA SER A 683 -121.31 67.14 -8.64
C SER A 683 -122.07 66.35 -7.55
N ALA A 684 -122.05 65.02 -7.62
CA ALA A 684 -122.67 64.14 -6.62
C ALA A 684 -121.86 64.00 -5.30
N GLN A 685 -120.57 64.34 -5.32
CA GLN A 685 -119.68 64.22 -4.17
C GLN A 685 -119.75 65.46 -3.29
N ALA A 686 -120.17 66.62 -3.82
CA ALA A 686 -120.59 67.75 -2.98
C ALA A 686 -121.73 67.36 -2.01
N GLU A 687 -122.62 66.46 -2.45
CA GLU A 687 -123.71 65.90 -1.63
C GLU A 687 -123.20 64.77 -0.70
N LEU A 688 -122.19 64.02 -1.13
CA LEU A 688 -121.63 62.87 -0.38
C LEU A 688 -120.63 63.26 0.71
N GLU A 689 -119.85 64.34 0.54
CA GLU A 689 -118.78 64.68 1.49
C GLU A 689 -119.34 65.18 2.85
N GLN A 690 -120.63 65.57 2.90
CA GLN A 690 -121.37 65.80 4.15
C GLN A 690 -121.49 64.53 5.02
N THR A 691 -121.33 63.34 4.44
CA THR A 691 -121.43 62.04 5.15
C THR A 691 -120.09 61.30 5.35
N ARG A 692 -118.96 61.84 4.85
CA ARG A 692 -117.66 61.15 4.87
C ARG A 692 -116.67 61.60 5.93
N THR A 693 -116.90 62.73 6.59
CA THR A 693 -116.10 63.22 7.72
C THR A 693 -116.14 62.31 8.96
N ALA A 694 -117.02 61.30 8.99
CA ALA A 694 -117.34 60.54 10.20
C ALA A 694 -116.61 59.18 10.37
N LEU A 695 -115.83 58.67 9.39
CA LEU A 695 -115.59 57.22 9.31
C LEU A 695 -114.13 56.69 9.29
N ARG A 696 -113.06 57.47 9.10
CA ARG A 696 -111.70 56.88 8.93
C ARG A 696 -110.56 57.61 9.64
N THR A 697 -110.28 57.16 10.86
CA THR A 697 -109.02 57.34 11.60
C THR A 697 -108.58 56.00 12.22
N MET A 698 -108.55 54.95 11.40
CA MET A 698 -108.17 53.56 11.70
C MET A 698 -107.84 52.88 10.36
N GLU A 699 -106.81 52.04 10.22
CA GLU A 699 -105.71 51.68 11.14
C GLU A 699 -104.57 51.05 10.30
N GLU A 700 -103.30 51.28 10.64
CA GLU A 700 -102.15 50.75 9.86
C GLU A 700 -101.00 50.22 10.75
N SER A 701 -100.22 49.30 10.16
CA SER A 701 -98.85 48.86 10.53
C SER A 701 -98.64 47.82 11.64
N HIS A 702 -97.87 46.76 11.31
CA HIS A 702 -96.84 46.11 12.13
C HIS A 702 -96.11 45.03 11.30
N GLY A 703 -94.76 44.89 11.39
CA GLY A 703 -94.08 43.84 10.60
C GLY A 703 -92.55 43.64 10.68
N ASN A 704 -91.76 44.42 11.43
CA ASN A 704 -90.29 44.44 11.26
C ASN A 704 -89.41 43.69 12.29
N ALA A 705 -89.97 43.07 13.35
CA ALA A 705 -89.15 42.50 14.43
C ALA A 705 -88.47 41.15 14.11
N MET A 706 -89.07 40.33 13.24
CA MET A 706 -88.77 38.88 13.16
C MET A 706 -87.42 38.52 12.48
N LYS A 707 -86.87 39.41 11.65
CA LYS A 707 -85.66 39.12 10.84
C LYS A 707 -84.35 39.09 11.64
N ALA A 708 -84.27 39.76 12.80
CA ALA A 708 -83.01 39.97 13.51
C ALA A 708 -82.46 38.70 14.21
N ALA A 709 -83.33 37.91 14.83
CA ALA A 709 -82.93 36.80 15.70
C ALA A 709 -82.16 35.68 14.96
N VAL A 710 -82.51 35.41 13.70
CA VAL A 710 -81.96 34.29 12.90
C VAL A 710 -80.47 34.50 12.56
N GLY A 711 -80.01 35.75 12.48
CA GLY A 711 -78.61 36.06 12.13
C GLY A 711 -77.60 35.62 13.20
N MET A 712 -77.94 35.81 14.47
CA MET A 712 -77.00 35.59 15.59
C MET A 712 -76.66 34.10 15.80
N GLN A 713 -77.65 33.21 15.61
CA GLN A 713 -77.49 31.77 15.85
C GLN A 713 -76.38 31.14 14.98
N LYS A 714 -76.25 31.55 13.71
CA LYS A 714 -75.28 30.97 12.77
C LYS A 714 -73.82 31.29 13.15
N GLN A 715 -73.58 32.45 13.75
CA GLN A 715 -72.22 32.92 14.05
C GLN A 715 -71.59 32.17 15.25
N ILE A 716 -72.42 31.73 16.20
CA ILE A 716 -72.00 30.99 17.39
C ILE A 716 -71.47 29.60 17.00
N THR A 717 -72.18 28.86 16.14
CA THR A 717 -71.79 27.50 15.71
C THR A 717 -70.43 27.50 15.00
N ALA A 718 -70.20 28.48 14.11
CA ALA A 718 -68.92 28.61 13.40
C ALA A 718 -67.74 28.86 14.34
N LYS A 719 -67.95 29.60 15.44
CA LYS A 719 -66.92 29.83 16.46
C LYS A 719 -66.64 28.61 17.34
N ARG A 720 -67.60 27.69 17.49
CA ARG A 720 -67.38 26.44 18.24
C ARG A 720 -66.37 25.53 17.55
N GLY A 721 -66.57 25.22 16.26
CA GLY A 721 -65.66 24.35 15.51
C GLY A 721 -64.22 24.87 15.39
N GLN A 722 -64.01 26.20 15.47
CA GLN A 722 -62.66 26.79 15.54
C GLN A 722 -61.93 26.44 16.86
N ILE A 723 -62.66 26.28 17.98
CA ILE A 723 -62.09 25.91 19.27
C ILE A 723 -61.70 24.43 19.28
N ASP A 724 -62.58 23.56 18.80
CA ASP A 724 -62.38 22.10 18.82
C ASP A 724 -61.16 21.69 17.95
N ALA A 725 -60.96 22.36 16.81
CA ALA A 725 -59.78 22.18 15.96
C ALA A 725 -58.46 22.64 16.63
N LEU A 726 -58.50 23.72 17.42
CA LEU A 726 -57.33 24.21 18.18
C LEU A 726 -56.98 23.27 19.33
N GLN A 727 -57.97 22.71 20.03
CA GLN A 727 -57.74 21.73 21.10
C GLN A 727 -57.06 20.45 20.57
N SER A 728 -57.52 19.94 19.43
CA SER A 728 -56.87 18.80 18.74
C SER A 728 -55.40 19.10 18.39
N LYS A 729 -55.10 20.32 17.93
CA LYS A 729 -53.73 20.73 17.59
C LYS A 729 -52.82 20.90 18.81
N ILE A 730 -53.36 21.35 19.94
CA ILE A 730 -52.62 21.42 21.22
C ILE A 730 -52.21 20.00 21.66
N LYS A 731 -53.16 19.05 21.69
CA LYS A 731 -52.88 17.67 22.10
C LYS A 731 -51.80 16.99 21.25
N PHE A 732 -51.81 17.20 19.94
CA PHE A 732 -50.75 16.70 19.05
C PHE A 732 -49.36 17.28 19.40
N LEU A 733 -49.28 18.56 19.75
CA LEU A 733 -48.02 19.20 20.15
C LEU A 733 -47.53 18.71 21.52
N GLU A 734 -48.43 18.40 22.46
CA GLU A 734 -48.10 17.76 23.75
C GLU A 734 -47.56 16.33 23.56
N GLU A 735 -48.19 15.54 22.69
CA GLU A 735 -47.72 14.19 22.31
C GLU A 735 -46.35 14.26 21.60
N ALA A 736 -46.14 15.22 20.70
CA ALA A 736 -44.85 15.45 20.06
C ALA A 736 -43.75 15.86 21.07
N MET A 737 -44.03 16.79 21.98
CA MET A 737 -43.08 17.21 23.02
C MET A 737 -42.72 16.05 23.97
N THR A 738 -43.69 15.26 24.42
CA THR A 738 -43.42 14.12 25.30
C THR A 738 -42.62 13.01 24.61
N ASN A 739 -42.77 12.82 23.30
CA ASN A 739 -41.94 11.88 22.53
C ASN A 739 -40.51 12.41 22.33
N SER A 740 -40.33 13.70 21.97
CA SER A 740 -39.00 14.32 21.89
C SER A 740 -38.25 14.29 23.23
N ALA A 741 -38.97 14.44 24.36
CA ALA A 741 -38.37 14.33 25.69
C ALA A 741 -37.83 12.90 25.99
N LYS A 742 -38.53 11.84 25.55
CA LYS A 742 -38.07 10.44 25.69
C LYS A 742 -36.81 10.19 24.85
N GLU A 743 -36.80 10.64 23.59
CA GLU A 743 -35.65 10.50 22.70
C GLU A 743 -34.41 11.22 23.26
N LYS A 744 -34.57 12.45 23.74
CA LYS A 744 -33.52 13.22 24.42
C LYS A 744 -32.97 12.52 25.66
N HIS A 745 -33.78 11.75 26.38
CA HIS A 745 -33.33 10.93 27.50
C HIS A 745 -32.52 9.71 27.02
N TYR A 746 -33.00 8.99 26.00
CA TYR A 746 -32.28 7.87 25.39
C TYR A 746 -30.90 8.28 24.85
N LEU A 747 -30.84 9.38 24.10
CA LEU A 747 -29.59 9.92 23.56
C LEU A 747 -28.59 10.32 24.67
N ARG A 748 -29.06 10.92 25.76
CA ARG A 748 -28.22 11.19 26.95
C ARG A 748 -27.66 9.91 27.56
N GLN A 749 -28.47 8.86 27.69
CA GLN A 749 -28.01 7.58 28.25
C GLN A 749 -26.98 6.90 27.34
N LYS A 750 -27.19 6.92 26.01
CA LYS A 750 -26.22 6.40 25.03
C LYS A 750 -24.91 7.18 25.06
N ASN A 751 -24.98 8.52 25.11
CA ASN A 751 -23.79 9.37 25.22
C ASN A 751 -23.01 9.13 26.54
N SER A 752 -23.71 8.86 27.65
CA SER A 752 -23.07 8.50 28.91
C SER A 752 -22.32 7.16 28.84
N LYS A 753 -22.86 6.15 28.14
CA LYS A 753 -22.17 4.87 27.91
C LYS A 753 -20.93 5.05 27.04
N LEU A 754 -21.06 5.71 25.90
CA LEU A 754 -19.94 6.02 25.00
C LEU A 754 -18.84 6.82 25.71
N SER A 755 -19.19 7.75 26.61
CA SER A 755 -18.22 8.49 27.42
C SER A 755 -17.47 7.60 28.41
N GLN A 756 -18.12 6.58 28.97
CA GLN A 756 -17.51 5.59 29.87
C GLN A 756 -16.62 4.61 29.10
N GLU A 757 -17.05 4.15 27.92
CA GLU A 757 -16.28 3.30 27.00
C GLU A 757 -15.01 4.03 26.52
N LEU A 758 -15.12 5.30 26.10
CA LEU A 758 -13.97 6.14 25.76
C LEU A 758 -13.01 6.35 26.95
N SER A 759 -13.53 6.50 28.16
CA SER A 759 -12.70 6.60 29.38
C SER A 759 -11.96 5.29 29.68
N TYR A 760 -12.57 4.13 29.41
CA TYR A 760 -11.94 2.83 29.56
C TYR A 760 -10.81 2.63 28.52
N ILE A 761 -11.11 2.87 27.23
CA ILE A 761 -10.14 2.79 26.14
C ILE A 761 -8.97 3.76 26.37
N THR A 762 -9.23 4.96 26.90
CA THR A 762 -8.17 5.92 27.26
C THR A 762 -7.25 5.36 28.36
N ALA A 763 -7.81 4.73 29.40
CA ALA A 763 -7.02 4.11 30.47
C ALA A 763 -6.19 2.92 29.94
N GLU A 764 -6.78 2.07 29.11
CA GLU A 764 -6.11 0.92 28.49
C GLU A 764 -4.96 1.37 27.56
N ASN A 765 -5.18 2.40 26.74
CA ASN A 765 -4.12 3.03 25.95
C ASN A 765 -2.98 3.60 26.82
N THR A 766 -3.26 4.20 27.99
CA THR A 766 -2.19 4.64 28.90
C THR A 766 -1.42 3.48 29.54
N LYS A 767 -2.07 2.33 29.78
CA LYS A 767 -1.40 1.10 30.24
C LYS A 767 -0.49 0.53 29.15
N ILE A 768 -1.00 0.39 27.93
CA ILE A 768 -0.23 -0.09 26.76
C ILE A 768 0.97 0.82 26.50
N ALA A 769 0.80 2.14 26.55
CA ALA A 769 1.90 3.09 26.40
C ALA A 769 3.01 2.92 27.46
N GLY A 770 2.64 2.60 28.72
CA GLY A 770 3.58 2.26 29.78
C GLY A 770 4.33 0.95 29.53
N GLU A 771 3.63 -0.08 29.07
CA GLU A 771 4.22 -1.38 28.70
C GLU A 771 5.18 -1.26 27.50
N LEU A 772 4.84 -0.43 26.51
CA LEU A 772 5.67 -0.15 25.34
C LEU A 772 6.96 0.61 25.72
N GLU A 773 6.90 1.56 26.65
CA GLU A 773 8.09 2.25 27.16
C GLU A 773 8.98 1.33 28.02
N ILE A 774 8.38 0.39 28.77
CA ILE A 774 9.14 -0.68 29.43
C ILE A 774 9.86 -1.55 28.39
N LEU A 775 9.20 -1.96 27.31
CA LEU A 775 9.82 -2.74 26.24
C LEU A 775 10.97 -1.98 25.55
N ARG A 776 10.81 -0.68 25.26
CA ARG A 776 11.91 0.18 24.76
C ARG A 776 13.10 0.23 25.72
N SER A 777 12.85 0.27 27.03
CA SER A 777 13.95 0.25 28.02
C SER A 777 14.71 -1.09 28.02
N GLN A 778 14.03 -2.19 27.71
CA GLN A 778 14.65 -3.51 27.56
C GLN A 778 15.42 -3.64 26.25
N ASP A 779 14.86 -3.19 25.13
CA ASP A 779 15.51 -3.15 23.83
C ASP A 779 16.79 -2.31 23.88
N LYS A 780 16.74 -1.09 24.41
CA LYS A 780 17.92 -0.24 24.60
C LYS A 780 19.02 -0.96 25.41
N ARG A 781 18.65 -1.69 26.47
CA ARG A 781 19.58 -2.47 27.28
C ARG A 781 20.18 -3.68 26.52
N LEU A 782 19.44 -4.25 25.56
CA LEU A 782 19.95 -5.30 24.67
C LEU A 782 20.89 -4.72 23.61
N ASN A 783 20.54 -3.60 22.98
CA ASN A 783 21.41 -2.89 22.04
C ASN A 783 22.71 -2.40 22.71
N GLU A 784 22.64 -1.90 23.94
CA GLU A 784 23.82 -1.60 24.78
C GLU A 784 24.65 -2.85 25.14
N LYS A 785 24.11 -4.07 25.03
CA LYS A 785 24.85 -5.32 25.22
C LYS A 785 25.46 -5.82 23.90
N ILE A 786 24.73 -5.71 22.79
CA ILE A 786 25.20 -6.01 21.43
C ILE A 786 26.43 -5.16 21.12
N SER A 787 26.36 -3.84 21.30
CA SER A 787 27.49 -2.92 21.07
C SER A 787 28.75 -3.25 21.90
N LYS A 788 28.58 -3.77 23.12
CA LYS A 788 29.70 -4.25 23.94
C LYS A 788 30.31 -5.56 23.44
N MET A 789 29.51 -6.42 22.80
CA MET A 789 29.97 -7.66 22.18
C MET A 789 30.62 -7.41 20.81
N GLU A 790 30.11 -6.47 20.02
CA GLU A 790 30.74 -5.95 18.79
C GLU A 790 32.12 -5.35 19.11
N THR A 791 32.21 -4.42 20.06
CA THR A 791 33.47 -3.82 20.52
C THR A 791 34.49 -4.88 20.98
N ALA A 792 34.02 -5.99 21.56
CA ALA A 792 34.90 -7.11 21.94
C ALA A 792 35.35 -7.94 20.73
N LEU A 793 34.47 -8.16 19.75
CA LEU A 793 34.75 -8.89 18.51
C LEU A 793 35.75 -8.13 17.62
N ASP A 794 35.62 -6.81 17.51
CA ASP A 794 36.58 -5.95 16.80
C ASP A 794 37.97 -6.04 17.44
N LYS A 795 38.02 -6.00 18.79
CA LYS A 795 39.27 -6.08 19.55
C LYS A 795 39.96 -7.45 19.41
N VAL A 796 39.17 -8.53 19.33
CA VAL A 796 39.67 -9.88 19.01
C VAL A 796 40.15 -9.94 17.55
N SER A 797 39.44 -9.30 16.63
CA SER A 797 39.82 -9.24 15.20
C SER A 797 41.13 -8.47 14.98
N MET A 798 41.36 -7.38 15.73
CA MET A 798 42.68 -6.71 15.78
C MET A 798 43.78 -7.66 16.24
N GLN A 799 43.57 -8.44 17.31
CA GLN A 799 44.58 -9.39 17.80
C GLN A 799 44.84 -10.52 16.78
N PHE A 800 43.83 -10.98 16.03
CA PHE A 800 44.06 -11.92 14.93
C PHE A 800 44.85 -11.31 13.77
N ALA A 801 44.67 -10.02 13.47
CA ALA A 801 45.49 -9.32 12.47
C ALA A 801 46.95 -9.15 12.93
N GLU A 802 47.16 -8.78 14.20
CA GLU A 802 48.48 -8.67 14.83
C GLU A 802 49.22 -10.02 14.83
N CYS A 803 48.54 -11.10 15.25
CA CYS A 803 49.08 -12.46 15.19
C CYS A 803 49.46 -12.89 13.76
N ARG A 804 48.64 -12.58 12.73
CA ARG A 804 49.00 -12.87 11.33
C ARG A 804 50.23 -12.08 10.87
N CYS A 805 50.38 -10.82 11.29
CA CYS A 805 51.56 -10.02 10.98
C CYS A 805 52.84 -10.62 11.60
N ILE A 806 52.78 -11.07 12.86
CA ILE A 806 53.90 -11.72 13.56
C ILE A 806 54.32 -13.01 12.85
N ILE A 807 53.35 -13.86 12.47
CA ILE A 807 53.61 -15.10 11.71
C ILE A 807 54.29 -14.79 10.39
N GLN A 808 53.76 -13.84 9.62
CA GLN A 808 54.32 -13.45 8.30
C GLN A 808 55.76 -12.90 8.41
N CYS A 809 56.08 -12.20 9.50
CA CYS A 809 57.46 -11.77 9.78
C CYS A 809 58.39 -12.96 10.07
N GLN A 810 57.94 -13.92 10.88
CA GLN A 810 58.71 -15.13 11.19
C GLN A 810 58.96 -16.00 9.94
N GLU A 811 57.97 -16.10 9.04
CA GLU A 811 58.12 -16.78 7.75
C GLU A 811 59.15 -16.09 6.85
N GLN A 812 59.15 -14.75 6.78
CA GLN A 812 60.17 -13.99 6.05
C GLN A 812 61.58 -14.15 6.65
N GLU A 813 61.72 -14.14 7.97
CA GLU A 813 63.02 -14.40 8.62
C GLU A 813 63.51 -15.83 8.36
N ALA A 814 62.64 -16.83 8.48
CA ALA A 814 62.98 -18.22 8.17
C ALA A 814 63.41 -18.38 6.70
N MET A 815 62.75 -17.69 5.75
CA MET A 815 63.18 -17.68 4.35
C MET A 815 64.51 -16.96 4.15
N ARG A 816 64.75 -15.83 4.84
CA ARG A 816 66.05 -15.12 4.82
C ARG A 816 67.18 -16.03 5.34
N PHE A 817 66.98 -16.76 6.44
CA PHE A 817 67.98 -17.70 6.95
C PHE A 817 68.25 -18.86 5.98
N ARG A 818 67.23 -19.40 5.31
CA ARG A 818 67.40 -20.43 4.25
C ARG A 818 68.22 -19.91 3.06
N LEU A 819 67.98 -18.67 2.64
CA LEU A 819 68.76 -18.03 1.58
C LEU A 819 70.22 -17.78 2.01
N GLN A 820 70.43 -17.27 3.23
CA GLN A 820 71.77 -17.05 3.80
C GLN A 820 72.58 -18.35 3.84
N HIS A 821 72.02 -19.44 4.39
CA HIS A 821 72.65 -20.76 4.40
C HIS A 821 72.98 -21.26 2.98
N THR A 822 72.11 -20.96 2.00
CA THR A 822 72.32 -21.33 0.58
C THR A 822 73.48 -20.54 -0.05
N SER A 823 73.68 -19.26 0.30
CA SER A 823 74.86 -18.50 -0.10
C SER A 823 76.13 -18.98 0.62
N ASP A 824 76.06 -19.28 1.92
CA ASP A 824 77.23 -19.69 2.72
C ASP A 824 77.78 -21.04 2.25
N VAL A 825 76.89 -22.00 1.91
CA VAL A 825 77.26 -23.27 1.28
C VAL A 825 77.91 -23.04 -0.09
N LYS A 826 77.38 -22.13 -0.92
CA LYS A 826 77.97 -21.80 -2.23
C LYS A 826 79.36 -21.16 -2.09
N VAL A 827 79.54 -20.24 -1.15
CA VAL A 827 80.84 -19.61 -0.84
C VAL A 827 81.85 -20.64 -0.33
N SER A 828 81.46 -21.52 0.59
CA SER A 828 82.31 -22.62 1.09
C SER A 828 82.69 -23.62 -0.01
N THR A 829 81.80 -23.83 -1.00
CA THR A 829 82.09 -24.67 -2.17
C THR A 829 83.06 -23.99 -3.13
N LEU A 830 82.90 -22.68 -3.40
CA LEU A 830 83.81 -21.89 -4.24
C LEU A 830 85.21 -21.73 -3.62
N LEU A 831 85.31 -21.49 -2.32
CA LEU A 831 86.60 -21.44 -1.62
C LEU A 831 87.34 -22.78 -1.71
N ARG A 832 86.60 -23.90 -1.68
CA ARG A 832 87.15 -25.25 -1.85
C ARG A 832 87.61 -25.53 -3.27
N SER A 833 86.90 -25.05 -4.30
CA SER A 833 87.33 -25.21 -5.71
C SER A 833 88.53 -24.33 -6.08
N MET A 834 88.81 -23.26 -5.33
CA MET A 834 90.00 -22.42 -5.49
C MET A 834 91.23 -22.92 -4.70
N GLY A 835 91.17 -24.09 -4.05
CA GLY A 835 92.33 -24.73 -3.42
C GLY A 835 92.86 -24.08 -2.13
N ILE A 836 92.13 -23.12 -1.56
CA ILE A 836 92.54 -22.41 -0.34
C ILE A 836 92.24 -23.27 0.89
N LYS A 837 93.28 -23.86 1.50
CA LYS A 837 93.19 -24.46 2.83
C LYS A 837 93.15 -23.39 3.91
N LEU A 838 92.01 -23.31 4.62
CA LEU A 838 91.90 -22.68 5.92
C LEU A 838 91.90 -23.78 6.99
N ASP A 839 93.09 -24.13 7.49
CA ASP A 839 93.26 -24.98 8.66
C ASP A 839 93.17 -24.12 9.95
N ALA A 840 92.64 -24.70 11.03
CA ALA A 840 92.45 -24.15 12.38
C ALA A 840 91.45 -22.97 12.58
N PHE A 841 90.27 -23.29 13.12
CA PHE A 841 89.87 -22.82 14.46
C PHE A 841 88.71 -23.67 15.02
N SER A 842 89.04 -24.77 15.70
CA SER A 842 88.06 -25.61 16.40
C SER A 842 87.94 -25.21 17.87
N LEU A 843 86.89 -24.47 18.23
CA LEU A 843 86.55 -24.14 19.62
C LEU A 843 85.42 -25.06 20.12
N CYS A 844 85.54 -25.53 21.36
CA CYS A 844 84.59 -26.46 21.97
C CYS A 844 83.24 -25.79 22.31
N PRO A 845 82.10 -26.50 22.15
CA PRO A 845 80.78 -25.98 22.52
C PRO A 845 80.52 -26.17 24.03
N ASN A 846 80.78 -25.14 24.83
CA ASN A 846 80.21 -25.01 26.18
C ASN A 846 80.39 -23.58 26.73
N PHE A 847 79.39 -22.71 26.51
CA PHE A 847 78.90 -21.72 27.49
C PHE A 847 77.66 -21.01 26.91
N ARG A 848 76.65 -20.78 27.76
CA ARG A 848 75.44 -19.99 27.48
C ARG A 848 75.21 -19.08 28.69
N GLU A 849 74.46 -17.99 28.52
CA GLU A 849 74.07 -17.03 29.57
C GLU A 849 75.27 -16.25 30.17
N ASN A 850 75.56 -15.02 29.74
CA ASN A 850 74.72 -13.84 30.00
C ASN A 850 75.08 -12.64 29.10
N PHE A 851 74.14 -11.70 28.92
CA PHE A 851 74.34 -10.48 28.13
C PHE A 851 75.02 -9.36 28.94
N TYR A 852 76.08 -8.73 28.40
CA TYR A 852 76.42 -7.34 28.75
C TYR A 852 77.05 -6.56 27.57
N CYS A 853 76.50 -5.35 27.34
CA CYS A 853 76.89 -4.21 26.49
C CYS A 853 77.96 -4.36 25.37
N PRO A 854 77.60 -4.24 24.07
CA PRO A 854 78.55 -4.18 22.96
C PRO A 854 78.98 -2.74 22.61
N ARG A 855 79.87 -2.11 23.38
CA ARG A 855 80.53 -0.83 23.00
C ARG A 855 82.03 -0.95 22.72
N ASP A 856 82.78 -1.66 23.57
CA ASP A 856 84.25 -1.66 23.49
C ASP A 856 84.81 -2.42 22.28
N LEU A 857 84.03 -3.34 21.69
CA LEU A 857 84.42 -4.09 20.49
C LEU A 857 84.54 -3.18 19.25
N VAL A 858 83.70 -2.14 19.14
CA VAL A 858 83.75 -1.17 18.03
C VAL A 858 84.98 -0.27 18.15
N GLN A 859 85.31 0.14 19.37
CA GLN A 859 86.43 1.04 19.65
C GLN A 859 87.79 0.34 19.46
N THR A 860 87.88 -0.94 19.85
CA THR A 860 89.07 -1.78 19.59
C THR A 860 89.26 -2.09 18.11
N LEU A 861 88.20 -2.45 17.37
CA LEU A 861 88.28 -2.67 15.91
C LEU A 861 88.67 -1.39 15.15
N SER A 862 88.19 -0.22 15.58
CA SER A 862 88.57 1.08 15.00
C SER A 862 90.07 1.36 15.18
N LEU A 863 90.62 1.14 16.38
CA LEU A 863 92.04 1.27 16.67
C LEU A 863 92.89 0.29 15.85
N LEU A 864 92.43 -0.96 15.69
CA LEU A 864 93.14 -1.99 14.90
C LEU A 864 93.20 -1.63 13.40
N MET A 865 92.10 -1.16 12.80
CA MET A 865 92.13 -0.66 11.42
C MET A 865 93.00 0.59 11.25
N SER A 866 93.06 1.47 12.25
CA SER A 866 93.95 2.64 12.25
C SER A 866 95.43 2.22 12.30
N LEU A 867 95.79 1.24 13.13
CA LEU A 867 97.13 0.66 13.18
C LEU A 867 97.52 0.04 11.83
N ILE A 868 96.64 -0.78 11.25
CA ILE A 868 96.88 -1.45 9.96
C ILE A 868 97.07 -0.43 8.83
N LYS A 869 96.26 0.64 8.77
CA LYS A 869 96.47 1.74 7.80
C LYS A 869 97.82 2.42 7.97
N ASN A 870 98.24 2.72 9.21
CA ASN A 870 99.54 3.34 9.47
C ASN A 870 100.73 2.43 9.10
N ILE A 871 100.63 1.12 9.36
CA ILE A 871 101.65 0.13 8.97
C ILE A 871 101.75 0.04 7.44
N ILE A 872 100.62 -0.02 6.72
CA ILE A 872 100.62 -0.03 5.25
C ILE A 872 101.22 1.26 4.68
N TYR A 873 100.91 2.43 5.28
CA TYR A 873 101.46 3.71 4.86
C TYR A 873 102.98 3.80 5.09
N LEU A 874 103.48 3.28 6.21
CA LEU A 874 104.91 3.13 6.48
C LEU A 874 105.61 2.20 5.49
N CYS A 875 105.00 1.04 5.17
CA CYS A 875 105.54 0.11 4.17
C CYS A 875 105.59 0.72 2.76
N LEU A 876 104.59 1.52 2.37
CA LEU A 876 104.61 2.25 1.09
C LEU A 876 105.72 3.33 1.08
N ILE A 877 105.87 4.11 2.15
CA ILE A 877 106.95 5.11 2.27
C ILE A 877 108.33 4.43 2.21
N TYR A 878 108.51 3.26 2.82
CA TYR A 878 109.79 2.55 2.82
C TYR A 878 110.14 2.01 1.42
N ASN A 879 109.18 1.43 0.71
CA ASN A 879 109.39 0.98 -0.68
C ASN A 879 109.65 2.15 -1.64
N CYS A 880 108.95 3.28 -1.51
CA CYS A 880 109.23 4.50 -2.27
C CYS A 880 110.59 5.15 -1.93
N LYS A 881 111.25 4.74 -0.82
CA LYS A 881 112.62 5.15 -0.49
C LYS A 881 113.69 4.23 -1.07
N LEU A 882 113.42 2.93 -1.21
CA LEU A 882 114.31 2.00 -1.95
C LEU A 882 114.33 2.32 -3.45
N LEU A 883 113.17 2.60 -4.04
CA LEU A 883 113.02 2.99 -5.47
C LEU A 883 113.50 4.43 -5.81
N ARG A 884 114.36 5.01 -4.96
CA ARG A 884 115.15 6.24 -5.25
C ARG A 884 116.65 6.07 -4.95
N LEU A 885 117.10 4.83 -4.76
CA LEU A 885 118.51 4.44 -4.59
C LEU A 885 118.95 3.34 -5.58
N GLN A 886 118.16 3.19 -6.65
CA GLN A 886 118.54 2.63 -7.95
C GLN A 886 118.25 3.70 -9.02
#